data_AF-A0A9D7MWZ8-F1
#
_entry.id   AF-A0A9D7MWZ8-F1
#
_cell.length_a   1.000
_cell.length_b   1.000
_cell.length_c   1.000
_cell.angle_alpha   90.00
_cell.angle_beta   90.00
_cell.angle_gamma   90.00
#
_symmetry.space_group_name_H-M   'P 1'
#
loop_
_entity.id
_entity.type
_entity.pdbx_description
1 polymer ?
#
loop_
_entity_poly.entity_id
_entity_poly.type
_entity_poly.pdbx_seq_one_letter_code
_entity_poly.pdbx_strand_id
1 'polypeptide(L)'
;MTHASTASPARKRGKKKLGLPIVLVLVLGTAVGGLYAVFGRKESDAAAEWARYTVRRSPLAISLTERGTLDAGTSTAIKNEVEGQRKILRIHVQDGQVVSKGQKLAELDVADLAEKISAQRTRVYSAEAAKIAADNDLKKQEITNRDAIAKAKLDLELAEGALEKYRKGDYRKQLQTFEAQLRLAESERSRQTDWLEWSKRLNEKGYLSKNELDADEIKLDKAKVDVELAALDIEMLNEFEKVQEEKKLLGDVASKKNELEKAELTATAEIEIRGAKKKSDEQSLSEEAAKLAKYEMQTQLGVLTAPADGLVMFGIVERGRWGSNDEAIQEGANVREGQTIFMMPDTSVMMAHTNIQEAMHNLVYDRVQRRAQVLEGRPVAGSGQLPAKITVDSLGGRLYRGVVETVSSTHDKGASWINPNLKLFPTRVKITDPVDGLRPGMSCTVEILVEEIPNALQVPIQAVRNVDGENVVFVEQDGQLAQRKVKVGRDNGLYVEITEGLNDGDEILVSRAALATGKPLQSKNNDTPSAPKTEDGAPVGEPSPRGEVGVGSEARPEGAPGSGAGEGRRGGRSEGGRAGSGEGRRGGFDPAQMDARLKAVATPEDWAAYEAAKASEDREARMTIIRKYREQMTPTSPAAGGGGQ
;
A
#
# COMPACT_ATOMS: atom_id res chain seq x y z
N MET A 1 6.75 -79.86 -1.79
CA MET A 1 5.91 -80.96 -1.26
C MET A 1 6.49 -81.44 0.06
N THR A 2 5.63 -81.62 1.07
CA THR A 2 5.69 -82.63 2.16
C THR A 2 7.00 -82.91 2.93
N HIS A 3 6.93 -82.63 4.25
CA HIS A 3 7.38 -83.44 5.40
C HIS A 3 8.90 -83.71 5.60
N ALA A 4 9.51 -83.43 6.77
CA ALA A 4 9.31 -84.00 8.13
C ALA A 4 9.81 -85.47 8.20
N SER A 5 10.40 -86.03 9.27
CA SER A 5 10.80 -85.61 10.64
C SER A 5 11.66 -86.75 11.26
N THR A 6 11.97 -86.71 12.56
CA THR A 6 12.45 -87.83 13.43
C THR A 6 13.91 -88.27 13.25
N ALA A 7 14.61 -88.84 14.26
CA ALA A 7 14.51 -88.77 15.72
C ALA A 7 15.80 -89.32 16.37
N SER A 8 16.08 -88.96 17.63
CA SER A 8 17.08 -89.63 18.49
C SER A 8 16.49 -90.95 19.05
N PRO A 9 17.27 -92.00 19.43
CA PRO A 9 17.73 -92.07 20.84
C PRO A 9 18.97 -92.97 21.14
N ALA A 10 19.55 -92.85 22.35
CA ALA A 10 20.13 -94.00 23.08
C ALA A 10 20.27 -93.78 24.60
N ARG A 11 19.93 -94.80 25.41
CA ARG A 11 20.03 -94.85 26.89
C ARG A 11 21.22 -95.70 27.35
N LYS A 12 21.69 -95.49 28.59
CA LYS A 12 22.07 -96.60 29.50
C LYS A 12 21.77 -96.27 30.98
N ARG A 13 21.58 -97.30 31.82
CA ARG A 13 21.03 -97.28 33.20
C ARG A 13 22.08 -97.71 34.25
N GLY A 14 21.96 -97.25 35.51
CA GLY A 14 22.83 -97.66 36.63
C GLY A 14 22.24 -97.53 38.07
N LYS A 15 21.27 -98.39 38.41
CA LYS A 15 20.85 -98.89 39.76
C LYS A 15 20.98 -98.04 41.07
N LYS A 16 19.80 -97.66 41.59
CA LYS A 16 19.30 -97.45 42.98
C LYS A 16 20.20 -97.75 44.22
N LYS A 17 20.07 -96.88 45.25
CA LYS A 17 19.74 -97.22 46.67
C LYS A 17 18.76 -96.19 47.26
N LEU A 18 18.14 -96.51 48.40
CA LEU A 18 16.89 -95.90 48.93
C LEU A 18 17.10 -95.30 50.34
N GLY A 19 16.51 -94.12 50.61
CA GLY A 19 16.14 -93.67 51.96
C GLY A 19 16.71 -92.32 52.41
N LEU A 20 15.91 -91.23 52.36
CA LEU A 20 15.97 -90.08 53.29
C LEU A 20 14.74 -89.12 53.20
N PRO A 21 13.52 -89.49 53.66
CA PRO A 21 12.35 -88.61 53.61
C PRO A 21 12.24 -87.60 54.78
N ILE A 22 13.33 -87.34 55.52
CA ILE A 22 13.31 -86.54 56.77
C ILE A 22 13.83 -85.10 56.55
N VAL A 23 14.71 -84.87 55.57
CA VAL A 23 15.29 -83.54 55.30
C VAL A 23 14.27 -82.57 54.67
N LEU A 24 13.30 -83.07 53.91
CA LEU A 24 12.33 -82.22 53.18
C LEU A 24 11.37 -81.46 54.11
N VAL A 25 11.03 -82.04 55.28
CA VAL A 25 10.11 -81.43 56.26
C VAL A 25 10.79 -80.30 57.04
N LEU A 26 12.07 -80.46 57.36
CA LEU A 26 12.87 -79.44 58.06
C LEU A 26 13.09 -78.19 57.21
N VAL A 27 13.31 -78.34 55.90
CA VAL A 27 13.50 -77.21 54.98
C VAL A 27 12.19 -76.42 54.77
N LEU A 28 11.02 -77.09 54.75
CA LEU A 28 9.73 -76.42 54.66
C LEU A 28 9.39 -75.61 55.94
N GLY A 29 9.67 -76.17 57.11
CA GLY A 29 9.44 -75.48 58.39
C GLY A 29 10.25 -74.19 58.54
N THR A 30 11.52 -74.20 58.10
CA THR A 30 12.37 -72.99 58.12
C THR A 30 11.94 -71.92 57.13
N ALA A 31 11.38 -72.31 55.96
CA ALA A 31 10.87 -71.36 54.98
C ALA A 31 9.61 -70.62 55.47
N VAL A 32 8.68 -71.32 56.13
CA VAL A 32 7.45 -70.70 56.68
C VAL A 32 7.76 -69.83 57.90
N GLY A 33 8.66 -70.26 58.80
CA GLY A 33 9.10 -69.45 59.94
C GLY A 33 9.85 -68.18 59.52
N GLY A 34 10.71 -68.28 58.50
CA GLY A 34 11.40 -67.12 57.93
C GLY A 34 10.46 -66.10 57.29
N LEU A 35 9.40 -66.55 56.62
CA LEU A 35 8.42 -65.66 55.98
C LEU A 35 7.56 -64.91 57.01
N TYR A 36 7.16 -65.56 58.11
CA TYR A 36 6.40 -64.93 59.19
C TYR A 36 7.23 -63.90 59.98
N ALA A 37 8.54 -64.14 60.15
CA ALA A 37 9.45 -63.20 60.82
C ALA A 37 9.78 -61.95 59.98
N VAL A 38 9.63 -62.00 58.66
CA VAL A 38 9.88 -60.88 57.75
C VAL A 38 8.63 -60.02 57.52
N PHE A 39 7.43 -60.60 57.56
CA PHE A 39 6.16 -59.87 57.40
C PHE A 39 5.44 -59.52 58.73
N GLY A 40 5.91 -60.04 59.87
CA GLY A 40 5.33 -59.79 61.20
C GLY A 40 5.87 -58.55 61.93
N ARG A 41 6.58 -57.63 61.28
CA ARG A 41 7.08 -56.40 61.91
C ARG A 41 5.97 -55.34 61.99
N LYS A 42 5.30 -55.37 63.15
CA LYS A 42 4.49 -54.30 63.76
C LYS A 42 4.88 -52.91 63.23
N GLU A 43 3.93 -52.24 62.57
CA GLU A 43 4.05 -50.82 62.23
C GLU A 43 4.36 -50.04 63.52
N SER A 44 5.55 -49.44 63.55
CA SER A 44 5.87 -48.39 64.51
C SER A 44 5.12 -47.14 64.09
N ASP A 45 4.33 -46.56 65.00
CA ASP A 45 3.68 -45.26 64.81
C ASP A 45 4.73 -44.19 64.47
N ALA A 46 4.94 -43.97 63.17
CA ALA A 46 5.62 -42.80 62.67
C ALA A 46 4.66 -41.63 62.83
N ALA A 47 4.70 -41.01 64.02
CA ALA A 47 4.09 -39.70 64.24
C ALA A 47 4.45 -38.80 63.05
N ALA A 48 3.46 -38.18 62.44
CA ALA A 48 3.64 -37.47 61.17
C ALA A 48 4.64 -36.32 61.35
N GLU A 49 5.90 -36.53 60.94
CA GLU A 49 6.91 -35.48 60.91
C GLU A 49 6.48 -34.42 59.88
N TRP A 50 5.85 -33.37 60.41
CA TRP A 50 5.63 -32.14 59.67
C TRP A 50 6.99 -31.50 59.39
N ALA A 51 7.25 -31.17 58.13
CA ALA A 51 8.47 -30.46 57.78
C ALA A 51 8.36 -29.03 58.28
N ARG A 52 9.13 -28.65 59.29
CA ARG A 52 9.17 -27.28 59.80
C ARG A 52 9.86 -26.37 58.80
N TYR A 53 9.33 -25.16 58.64
CA TYR A 53 9.96 -24.08 57.89
C TYR A 53 9.99 -22.85 58.78
N THR A 54 11.18 -22.33 59.07
CA THR A 54 11.32 -21.01 59.69
C THR A 54 10.97 -19.96 58.65
N VAL A 55 9.92 -19.19 58.89
CA VAL A 55 9.54 -18.05 58.05
C VAL A 55 10.70 -17.06 58.02
N ARG A 56 11.15 -16.68 56.82
CA ARG A 56 12.26 -15.73 56.65
C ARG A 56 11.93 -14.70 55.59
N ARG A 57 12.39 -13.48 55.79
CA ARG A 57 12.40 -12.47 54.74
C ARG A 57 13.47 -12.77 53.68
N SER A 58 13.09 -12.66 52.42
CA SER A 58 13.94 -12.91 51.26
C SER A 58 13.41 -12.15 50.04
N PRO A 59 14.23 -11.87 49.02
CA PRO A 59 13.73 -11.45 47.72
C PRO A 59 12.79 -12.51 47.13
N LEU A 60 11.52 -12.14 46.89
CA LEU A 60 10.54 -12.96 46.18
C LEU A 60 10.49 -12.49 44.72
N ALA A 61 11.15 -13.24 43.83
CA ALA A 61 11.10 -13.02 42.39
C ALA A 61 9.84 -13.66 41.79
N ILE A 62 9.03 -12.86 41.11
CA ILE A 62 7.84 -13.29 40.36
C ILE A 62 8.25 -13.35 38.89
N SER A 63 8.56 -14.54 38.41
CA SER A 63 8.89 -14.79 37.00
C SER A 63 7.80 -15.60 36.28
N LEU A 64 7.65 -15.32 34.99
CA LEU A 64 6.80 -16.06 34.07
C LEU A 64 7.70 -16.82 33.10
N THR A 65 7.56 -18.14 33.04
CA THR A 65 8.32 -18.99 32.11
C THR A 65 7.40 -19.50 31.00
N GLU A 66 7.62 -19.05 29.78
CA GLU A 66 6.86 -19.46 28.59
C GLU A 66 7.80 -20.01 27.50
N ARG A 67 7.26 -20.86 26.61
CA ARG A 67 8.01 -21.37 25.46
C ARG A 67 7.92 -20.41 24.28
N GLY A 68 8.94 -20.40 23.44
CA GLY A 68 9.02 -19.51 22.28
C GLY A 68 9.97 -20.01 21.20
N THR A 69 10.08 -19.22 20.15
CA THR A 69 10.98 -19.43 19.01
C THR A 69 11.83 -18.19 18.79
N LEU A 70 13.10 -18.38 18.47
CA LEU A 70 13.98 -17.30 18.04
C LEU A 70 13.59 -16.84 16.63
N ASP A 71 13.63 -15.54 16.41
CA ASP A 71 13.45 -14.89 15.12
C ASP A 71 14.46 -13.72 15.00
N ALA A 72 14.69 -13.23 13.79
CA ALA A 72 15.48 -12.03 13.58
C ALA A 72 14.66 -10.78 13.94
N GLY A 73 15.33 -9.75 14.44
CA GLY A 73 14.67 -8.50 14.84
C GLY A 73 14.02 -7.78 13.67
N THR A 74 14.72 -7.77 12.53
CA THR A 74 14.26 -7.29 11.23
C THR A 74 14.54 -8.35 10.16
N SER A 75 13.76 -8.32 9.08
CA SER A 75 13.99 -9.20 7.93
C SER A 75 13.57 -8.51 6.65
N THR A 76 14.44 -8.54 5.64
CA THR A 76 14.21 -7.90 4.34
C THR A 76 13.70 -8.92 3.34
N ALA A 77 12.45 -8.76 2.90
CA ALA A 77 11.86 -9.57 1.84
C ALA A 77 12.32 -9.05 0.46
N ILE A 78 13.02 -9.89 -0.29
CA ILE A 78 13.44 -9.64 -1.67
C ILE A 78 12.39 -10.25 -2.60
N LYS A 79 11.82 -9.40 -3.46
CA LYS A 79 10.61 -9.69 -4.24
C LYS A 79 10.88 -9.58 -5.73
N ASN A 80 9.99 -10.15 -6.54
CA ASN A 80 9.92 -9.76 -7.95
C ASN A 80 9.35 -8.34 -8.07
N GLU A 81 10.16 -7.37 -8.49
CA GLU A 81 9.74 -5.99 -8.79
C GLU A 81 9.55 -5.75 -10.30
N VAL A 82 9.78 -6.75 -11.14
CA VAL A 82 9.51 -6.68 -12.58
C VAL A 82 8.03 -6.88 -12.83
N GLU A 83 7.42 -5.96 -13.60
CA GLU A 83 5.98 -5.99 -13.90
C GLU A 83 5.53 -7.32 -14.54
N GLY A 84 4.37 -7.79 -14.05
CA GLY A 84 3.69 -9.00 -14.54
C GLY A 84 4.15 -10.31 -13.88
N GLN A 85 4.05 -11.40 -14.63
CA GLN A 85 4.55 -12.72 -14.22
C GLN A 85 5.91 -12.98 -14.89
N ARG A 86 6.85 -13.52 -14.12
CA ARG A 86 8.22 -13.80 -14.56
C ARG A 86 8.58 -15.23 -14.22
N LYS A 87 9.41 -15.85 -15.06
CA LYS A 87 9.98 -17.17 -14.78
C LYS A 87 11.33 -17.00 -14.10
N ILE A 88 11.62 -17.77 -13.05
CA ILE A 88 12.97 -17.83 -12.49
C ILE A 88 13.83 -18.64 -13.47
N LEU A 89 14.85 -18.00 -14.08
CA LEU A 89 15.77 -18.68 -15.00
C LEU A 89 16.83 -19.47 -14.23
N ARG A 90 17.38 -18.88 -13.16
CA ARG A 90 18.49 -19.45 -12.40
C ARG A 90 18.51 -18.92 -10.97
N ILE A 91 18.90 -19.77 -10.01
CA ILE A 91 19.15 -19.39 -8.62
C ILE A 91 20.64 -19.62 -8.32
N HIS A 92 21.31 -18.58 -7.81
CA HIS A 92 22.76 -18.56 -7.59
C HIS A 92 23.17 -18.86 -6.13
N VAL A 93 22.19 -19.13 -5.25
CA VAL A 93 22.38 -19.33 -3.80
C VAL A 93 21.60 -20.52 -3.27
N GLN A 94 22.11 -21.13 -2.19
CA GLN A 94 21.44 -22.19 -1.45
C GLN A 94 20.67 -21.65 -0.24
N ASP A 95 19.67 -22.40 0.23
CA ASP A 95 18.87 -22.00 1.40
C ASP A 95 19.73 -21.97 2.67
N GLY A 96 19.69 -20.86 3.41
CA GLY A 96 20.55 -20.61 4.56
C GLY A 96 21.99 -20.20 4.23
N GLN A 97 22.32 -19.90 2.96
CA GLN A 97 23.65 -19.41 2.58
C GLN A 97 23.87 -17.97 3.05
N VAL A 98 25.08 -17.67 3.55
CA VAL A 98 25.54 -16.30 3.82
C VAL A 98 26.05 -15.67 2.53
N VAL A 99 25.61 -14.44 2.24
CA VAL A 99 25.94 -13.67 1.04
C VAL A 99 26.48 -12.29 1.40
N SER A 100 27.18 -11.67 0.44
CA SER A 100 27.60 -10.26 0.54
C SER A 100 26.66 -9.33 -0.22
N LYS A 101 26.61 -8.06 0.19
CA LYS A 101 25.87 -6.99 -0.48
C LYS A 101 26.23 -6.90 -1.96
N GLY A 102 25.21 -6.84 -2.81
CA GLY A 102 25.32 -6.82 -4.27
C GLY A 102 25.54 -8.19 -4.92
N GLN A 103 25.71 -9.27 -4.14
CA GLN A 103 25.77 -10.63 -4.69
C GLN A 103 24.44 -10.99 -5.36
N LYS A 104 24.52 -11.59 -6.56
CA LYS A 104 23.36 -12.13 -7.29
C LYS A 104 22.74 -13.29 -6.53
N LEU A 105 21.41 -13.28 -6.42
CA LEU A 105 20.61 -14.32 -5.78
C LEU A 105 19.84 -15.15 -6.81
N ALA A 106 19.18 -14.50 -7.75
CA ALA A 106 18.50 -15.16 -8.87
C ALA A 106 18.39 -14.24 -10.10
N GLU A 107 18.13 -14.85 -11.24
CA GLU A 107 17.88 -14.17 -12.52
C GLU A 107 16.49 -14.55 -13.03
N LEU A 108 15.70 -13.54 -13.40
CA LEU A 108 14.33 -13.66 -13.91
C LEU A 108 14.32 -13.51 -15.44
N ASP A 109 13.31 -14.11 -16.08
CA ASP A 109 13.13 -14.00 -17.52
C ASP A 109 12.66 -12.60 -17.92
N VAL A 110 13.54 -11.89 -18.62
CA VAL A 110 13.37 -10.53 -19.14
C VAL A 110 13.63 -10.48 -20.66
N ALA A 111 13.62 -11.61 -21.36
CA ALA A 111 13.88 -11.66 -22.80
C ALA A 111 12.87 -10.84 -23.62
N ASP A 112 11.59 -10.84 -23.22
CA ASP A 112 10.54 -10.02 -23.84
C ASP A 112 10.77 -8.50 -23.69
N LEU A 113 11.48 -8.08 -22.63
CA LEU A 113 11.82 -6.68 -22.41
C LEU A 113 12.86 -6.20 -23.43
N ALA A 114 13.77 -7.06 -23.91
CA ALA A 114 14.75 -6.67 -24.93
C ALA A 114 14.07 -6.29 -26.27
N GLU A 115 13.06 -7.06 -26.69
CA GLU A 115 12.25 -6.74 -27.88
C GLU A 115 11.46 -5.44 -27.67
N LYS A 116 10.84 -5.27 -26.49
CA LYS A 116 10.12 -4.04 -26.12
C LYS A 116 11.04 -2.81 -26.10
N ILE A 117 12.26 -2.92 -25.56
CA ILE A 117 13.27 -1.86 -25.56
C ILE A 117 13.66 -1.49 -27.00
N SER A 118 13.91 -2.48 -27.86
CA SER A 118 14.26 -2.23 -29.27
C SER A 118 13.13 -1.51 -30.04
N ALA A 119 11.89 -2.00 -29.89
CA ALA A 119 10.71 -1.39 -30.49
C ALA A 119 10.47 0.03 -29.93
N GLN A 120 10.59 0.21 -28.61
CA GLN A 120 10.39 1.49 -27.93
C GLN A 120 11.47 2.51 -28.30
N ARG A 121 12.73 2.08 -28.44
CA ARG A 121 13.83 2.94 -28.92
C ARG A 121 13.60 3.42 -30.35
N THR A 122 13.04 2.56 -31.21
CA THR A 122 12.60 2.98 -32.56
C THR A 122 11.52 4.08 -32.50
N ARG A 123 10.58 3.99 -31.55
CA ARG A 123 9.57 5.04 -31.34
C ARG A 123 10.18 6.34 -30.85
N VAL A 124 11.11 6.28 -29.88
CA VAL A 124 11.88 7.45 -29.41
C VAL A 124 12.57 8.15 -30.58
N TYR A 125 13.30 7.42 -31.43
CA TYR A 125 13.93 8.01 -32.62
C TYR A 125 12.93 8.63 -33.59
N SER A 126 11.75 8.02 -33.79
CA SER A 126 10.71 8.59 -34.65
C SER A 126 10.10 9.88 -34.08
N ALA A 127 9.92 9.96 -32.76
CA ALA A 127 9.43 11.15 -32.07
C ALA A 127 10.51 12.26 -32.03
N GLU A 128 11.78 11.90 -31.90
CA GLU A 128 12.91 12.82 -31.98
C GLU A 128 13.03 13.42 -33.38
N ALA A 129 12.93 12.60 -34.42
CA ALA A 129 12.89 13.06 -35.81
C ALA A 129 11.68 14.00 -36.07
N ALA A 130 10.51 13.70 -35.50
CA ALA A 130 9.34 14.57 -35.59
C ALA A 130 9.56 15.92 -34.89
N LYS A 131 10.13 15.94 -33.67
CA LYS A 131 10.51 17.18 -32.97
C LYS A 131 11.51 18.01 -33.80
N ILE A 132 12.53 17.36 -34.39
CA ILE A 132 13.53 18.03 -35.23
C ILE A 132 12.88 18.62 -36.48
N ALA A 133 11.96 17.90 -37.13
CA ALA A 133 11.19 18.42 -38.25
C ALA A 133 10.36 19.66 -37.84
N ALA A 134 9.60 19.57 -36.74
CA ALA A 134 8.79 20.67 -36.23
C ALA A 134 9.61 21.92 -35.84
N ASP A 135 10.80 21.73 -35.25
CA ASP A 135 11.72 22.83 -34.92
C ASP A 135 12.30 23.51 -36.18
N ASN A 136 12.63 22.73 -37.21
CA ASN A 136 13.07 23.26 -38.50
C ASN A 136 11.94 23.97 -39.25
N ASP A 137 10.70 23.47 -39.18
CA ASP A 137 9.54 24.09 -39.83
C ASP A 137 9.11 25.38 -39.12
N LEU A 138 9.24 25.46 -37.79
CA LEU A 138 9.10 26.72 -37.05
C LEU A 138 10.11 27.76 -37.53
N LYS A 139 11.40 27.42 -37.63
CA LYS A 139 12.45 28.33 -38.12
C LYS A 139 12.21 28.80 -39.57
N LYS A 140 11.76 27.91 -40.46
CA LYS A 140 11.37 28.30 -41.83
C LYS A 140 10.21 29.30 -41.81
N GLN A 141 9.22 29.09 -40.95
CA GLN A 141 8.08 29.98 -40.80
C GLN A 141 8.50 31.34 -40.24
N GLU A 142 9.37 31.40 -39.22
CA GLU A 142 9.94 32.65 -38.69
C GLU A 142 10.65 33.48 -39.77
N ILE A 143 11.46 32.85 -40.63
CA ILE A 143 12.13 33.52 -41.76
C ILE A 143 11.09 34.02 -42.78
N THR A 144 10.13 33.18 -43.17
CA THR A 144 9.07 33.52 -44.13
C THR A 144 8.24 34.71 -43.64
N ASN A 145 7.87 34.70 -42.37
CA ASN A 145 7.09 35.75 -41.70
C ASN A 145 7.88 37.06 -41.63
N ARG A 146 9.16 36.99 -41.25
CA ARG A 146 10.05 38.16 -41.21
C ARG A 146 10.18 38.80 -42.59
N ASP A 147 10.37 38.00 -43.63
CA ASP A 147 10.56 38.50 -45.00
C ASP A 147 9.24 39.08 -45.57
N ALA A 148 8.08 38.50 -45.22
CA ALA A 148 6.76 39.04 -45.55
C ALA A 148 6.47 40.39 -44.86
N ILE A 149 6.75 40.50 -43.55
CA ILE A 149 6.62 41.74 -42.78
C ILE A 149 7.57 42.82 -43.32
N ALA A 150 8.83 42.46 -43.60
CA ALA A 150 9.81 43.38 -44.17
C ALA A 150 9.35 43.95 -45.53
N LYS A 151 8.76 43.11 -46.39
CA LYS A 151 8.16 43.56 -47.65
C LYS A 151 6.98 44.51 -47.42
N ALA A 152 5.99 44.13 -46.60
CA ALA A 152 4.81 44.96 -46.35
C ALA A 152 5.17 46.31 -45.73
N LYS A 153 6.20 46.34 -44.88
CA LYS A 153 6.75 47.56 -44.29
C LYS A 153 7.42 48.47 -45.33
N LEU A 154 8.19 47.89 -46.27
CA LEU A 154 8.77 48.65 -47.38
C LEU A 154 7.69 49.21 -48.31
N ASP A 155 6.65 48.43 -48.63
CA ASP A 155 5.53 48.88 -49.45
C ASP A 155 4.76 50.05 -48.79
N LEU A 156 4.64 50.06 -47.45
CA LEU A 156 4.12 51.19 -46.68
C LEU A 156 5.04 52.42 -46.73
N GLU A 157 6.34 52.24 -46.48
CA GLU A 157 7.33 53.33 -46.50
C GLU A 157 7.40 54.02 -47.88
N LEU A 158 7.28 53.25 -48.96
CA LEU A 158 7.19 53.79 -50.33
C LEU A 158 5.89 54.57 -50.59
N ALA A 159 4.75 54.14 -50.03
CA ALA A 159 3.49 54.87 -50.14
C ALA A 159 3.51 56.18 -49.33
N GLU A 160 4.07 56.16 -48.11
CA GLU A 160 4.27 57.35 -47.28
C GLU A 160 5.22 58.35 -47.96
N GLY A 161 6.32 57.85 -48.54
CA GLY A 161 7.25 58.66 -49.33
C GLY A 161 6.62 59.28 -50.58
N ALA A 162 5.69 58.59 -51.24
CA ALA A 162 4.94 59.14 -52.39
C ALA A 162 4.02 60.31 -51.95
N LEU A 163 3.30 60.16 -50.84
CA LEU A 163 2.48 61.22 -50.24
C LEU A 163 3.34 62.44 -49.82
N GLU A 164 4.50 62.20 -49.21
CA GLU A 164 5.42 63.28 -48.82
C GLU A 164 6.01 64.00 -50.03
N LYS A 165 6.43 63.26 -51.07
CA LYS A 165 6.93 63.82 -52.32
C LYS A 165 5.87 64.71 -52.99
N TYR A 166 4.61 64.27 -53.04
CA TYR A 166 3.52 65.08 -53.58
C TYR A 166 3.37 66.40 -52.80
N ARG A 167 3.23 66.31 -51.47
CA ARG A 167 3.05 67.47 -50.57
C ARG A 167 4.20 68.48 -50.63
N LYS A 168 5.45 68.02 -50.60
CA LYS A 168 6.64 68.89 -50.47
C LYS A 168 7.25 69.30 -51.82
N GLY A 169 7.12 68.46 -52.85
CA GLY A 169 7.70 68.65 -54.16
C GLY A 169 6.67 69.03 -55.21
N ASP A 170 5.84 68.07 -55.64
CA ASP A 170 5.04 68.19 -56.86
C ASP A 170 3.95 69.29 -56.73
N TYR A 171 3.12 69.25 -55.68
CA TYR A 171 2.11 70.29 -55.39
C TYR A 171 2.73 71.68 -55.21
N ARG A 172 3.85 71.77 -54.46
CA ARG A 172 4.54 73.04 -54.22
C ARG A 172 5.06 73.67 -55.51
N LYS A 173 5.58 72.85 -56.44
CA LYS A 173 6.04 73.28 -57.76
C LYS A 173 4.89 73.75 -58.64
N GLN A 174 3.74 73.05 -58.62
CA GLN A 174 2.53 73.47 -59.33
C GLN A 174 2.04 74.83 -58.81
N LEU A 175 1.89 74.98 -57.50
CA LEU A 175 1.45 76.22 -56.85
C LEU A 175 2.36 77.39 -57.23
N GLN A 176 3.69 77.24 -57.12
CA GLN A 176 4.64 78.28 -57.53
C GLN A 176 4.57 78.63 -59.02
N THR A 177 4.15 77.70 -59.87
CA THR A 177 3.99 77.94 -61.31
C THR A 177 2.75 78.79 -61.59
N PHE A 178 1.61 78.47 -60.97
CA PHE A 178 0.39 79.27 -61.09
C PHE A 178 0.52 80.64 -60.41
N GLU A 179 1.16 80.74 -59.23
CA GLU A 179 1.50 82.02 -58.58
C GLU A 179 2.35 82.92 -59.48
N ALA A 180 3.31 82.34 -60.23
CA ALA A 180 4.13 83.08 -61.18
C ALA A 180 3.30 83.55 -62.40
N GLN A 181 2.36 82.74 -62.89
CA GLN A 181 1.45 83.11 -63.97
C GLN A 181 0.49 84.23 -63.55
N LEU A 182 -0.12 84.14 -62.35
CA LEU A 182 -0.96 85.18 -61.79
C LEU A 182 -0.18 86.50 -61.66
N ARG A 183 1.04 86.49 -61.11
CA ARG A 183 1.90 87.68 -61.03
C ARG A 183 2.18 88.30 -62.40
N LEU A 184 2.39 87.50 -63.44
CA LEU A 184 2.58 88.00 -64.81
C LEU A 184 1.30 88.65 -65.36
N ALA A 185 0.15 88.00 -65.17
CA ALA A 185 -1.15 88.55 -65.56
C ALA A 185 -1.47 89.86 -64.81
N GLU A 186 -1.20 89.94 -63.50
CA GLU A 186 -1.38 91.15 -62.71
C GLU A 186 -0.51 92.32 -63.20
N SER A 187 0.75 92.03 -63.55
CA SER A 187 1.67 93.01 -64.12
C SER A 187 1.21 93.50 -65.50
N GLU A 188 0.62 92.61 -66.32
CA GLU A 188 0.04 92.95 -67.62
C GLU A 188 -1.21 93.82 -67.45
N ARG A 189 -2.14 93.42 -66.57
CA ARG A 189 -3.33 94.20 -66.20
C ARG A 189 -2.95 95.60 -65.71
N SER A 190 -1.93 95.72 -64.87
CA SER A 190 -1.43 97.04 -64.41
C SER A 190 -0.98 97.89 -65.61
N ARG A 191 -0.14 97.33 -66.50
CA ARG A 191 0.34 98.06 -67.68
C ARG A 191 -0.79 98.52 -68.60
N GLN A 192 -1.79 97.67 -68.85
CA GLN A 192 -2.96 98.04 -69.67
C GLN A 192 -3.87 99.07 -68.95
N THR A 193 -3.88 99.10 -67.62
CA THR A 193 -4.62 100.10 -66.84
C THR A 193 -3.98 101.48 -67.02
N ASP A 194 -2.66 101.56 -66.82
CA ASP A 194 -1.89 102.80 -66.99
C ASP A 194 -1.99 103.32 -68.44
N TRP A 195 -1.94 102.39 -69.41
CA TRP A 195 -2.09 102.70 -70.84
C TRP A 195 -3.49 103.24 -71.17
N LEU A 196 -4.56 102.60 -70.68
CA LEU A 196 -5.92 103.09 -70.89
C LEU A 196 -6.14 104.47 -70.26
N GLU A 197 -5.56 104.74 -69.09
CA GLU A 197 -5.62 106.07 -68.45
C GLU A 197 -4.90 107.14 -69.30
N TRP A 198 -3.79 106.79 -69.97
CA TRP A 198 -3.13 107.66 -70.94
C TRP A 198 -3.97 107.88 -72.21
N SER A 199 -4.54 106.82 -72.79
CA SER A 199 -5.42 106.88 -73.96
C SER A 199 -6.70 107.70 -73.70
N LYS A 200 -7.31 107.60 -72.50
CA LYS A 200 -8.44 108.45 -72.08
C LYS A 200 -8.06 109.94 -72.10
N ARG A 201 -6.93 110.31 -71.50
CA ARG A 201 -6.38 111.68 -71.48
C ARG A 201 -6.00 112.23 -72.86
N LEU A 202 -5.76 111.37 -73.85
CA LEU A 202 -5.51 111.77 -75.25
C LEU A 202 -6.79 111.99 -76.05
N ASN A 203 -7.80 111.12 -75.86
CA ASN A 203 -9.12 111.26 -76.49
C ASN A 203 -9.83 112.55 -76.01
N GLU A 204 -9.78 112.85 -74.70
CA GLU A 204 -10.31 114.11 -74.13
C GLU A 204 -9.72 115.39 -74.79
N LYS A 205 -8.50 115.29 -75.32
CA LYS A 205 -7.81 116.39 -76.02
C LYS A 205 -7.99 116.34 -77.54
N GLY A 206 -8.75 115.38 -78.06
CA GLY A 206 -9.03 115.20 -79.49
C GLY A 206 -7.90 114.54 -80.31
N TYR A 207 -6.89 113.94 -79.66
CA TYR A 207 -5.74 113.34 -80.35
C TYR A 207 -5.87 111.83 -80.64
N LEU A 208 -6.90 111.18 -80.11
CA LEU A 208 -7.15 109.74 -80.27
C LEU A 208 -8.61 109.53 -80.66
N SER A 209 -8.88 108.62 -81.60
CA SER A 209 -10.27 108.33 -82.01
C SER A 209 -10.99 107.44 -80.99
N LYS A 210 -12.33 107.48 -81.01
CA LYS A 210 -13.14 106.63 -80.13
C LYS A 210 -12.86 105.13 -80.34
N ASN A 211 -12.73 104.69 -81.60
CA ASN A 211 -12.46 103.29 -81.92
C ASN A 211 -11.11 102.80 -81.35
N GLU A 212 -10.10 103.67 -81.26
CA GLU A 212 -8.80 103.35 -80.67
C GLU A 212 -8.88 103.29 -79.14
N LEU A 213 -9.66 104.18 -78.50
CA LEU A 213 -9.93 104.10 -77.07
C LEU A 213 -10.71 102.82 -76.71
N ASP A 214 -11.78 102.51 -77.45
CA ASP A 214 -12.59 101.31 -77.25
C ASP A 214 -11.72 100.04 -77.43
N ALA A 215 -10.75 100.05 -78.36
CA ALA A 215 -9.80 98.95 -78.55
C ALA A 215 -8.79 98.80 -77.38
N ASP A 216 -8.36 99.89 -76.75
CA ASP A 216 -7.52 99.84 -75.54
C ASP A 216 -8.32 99.39 -74.30
N GLU A 217 -9.61 99.74 -74.21
CA GLU A 217 -10.49 99.27 -73.14
C GLU A 217 -10.70 97.75 -73.22
N ILE A 218 -10.91 97.21 -74.44
CA ILE A 218 -10.96 95.76 -74.69
C ILE A 218 -9.65 95.05 -74.30
N LYS A 219 -8.47 95.68 -74.49
CA LYS A 219 -7.18 95.10 -74.05
C LYS A 219 -7.09 95.02 -72.52
N LEU A 220 -7.54 96.06 -71.81
CA LEU A 220 -7.59 96.03 -70.36
C LEU A 220 -8.58 94.97 -69.86
N ASP A 221 -9.78 94.89 -70.44
CA ASP A 221 -10.77 93.88 -70.03
C ASP A 221 -10.28 92.46 -70.29
N LYS A 222 -9.59 92.21 -71.41
CA LYS A 222 -8.88 90.95 -71.62
C LYS A 222 -7.86 90.69 -70.51
N ALA A 223 -7.02 91.67 -70.17
CA ALA A 223 -6.00 91.49 -69.13
C ALA A 223 -6.60 91.33 -67.71
N LYS A 224 -7.82 91.81 -67.44
CA LYS A 224 -8.58 91.49 -66.22
C LYS A 224 -9.02 90.01 -66.22
N VAL A 225 -9.61 89.54 -67.32
CA VAL A 225 -10.01 88.13 -67.48
C VAL A 225 -8.80 87.20 -67.37
N ASP A 226 -7.65 87.56 -67.95
CA ASP A 226 -6.41 86.79 -67.83
C ASP A 226 -5.94 86.67 -66.35
N VAL A 227 -6.19 87.69 -65.51
CA VAL A 227 -5.95 87.63 -64.04
C VAL A 227 -6.98 86.75 -63.33
N GLU A 228 -8.26 86.87 -63.67
CA GLU A 228 -9.33 86.05 -63.09
C GLU A 228 -9.13 84.55 -63.37
N LEU A 229 -8.73 84.20 -64.60
CA LEU A 229 -8.40 82.82 -64.98
C LEU A 229 -7.19 82.29 -64.19
N ALA A 230 -6.10 83.06 -64.11
CA ALA A 230 -4.90 82.64 -63.37
C ALA A 230 -5.13 82.54 -61.84
N ALA A 231 -6.08 83.30 -61.30
CA ALA A 231 -6.52 83.15 -59.90
C ALA A 231 -7.37 81.90 -59.71
N LEU A 232 -8.28 81.61 -60.64
CA LEU A 232 -9.12 80.42 -60.63
C LEU A 232 -8.31 79.12 -60.77
N ASP A 233 -7.20 79.12 -61.53
CA ASP A 233 -6.28 77.98 -61.60
C ASP A 233 -5.67 77.64 -60.21
N ILE A 234 -5.34 78.64 -59.40
CA ILE A 234 -4.84 78.46 -58.02
C ILE A 234 -5.96 77.94 -57.10
N GLU A 235 -7.19 78.42 -57.26
CA GLU A 235 -8.36 77.95 -56.51
C GLU A 235 -8.66 76.49 -56.83
N MET A 236 -8.72 76.13 -58.12
CA MET A 236 -8.93 74.76 -58.61
C MET A 236 -7.85 73.78 -58.12
N LEU A 237 -6.57 74.18 -58.16
CA LEU A 237 -5.47 73.38 -57.62
C LEU A 237 -5.66 73.10 -56.12
N ASN A 238 -6.06 74.11 -55.34
CA ASN A 238 -6.12 74.02 -53.89
C ASN A 238 -7.38 73.30 -53.37
N GLU A 239 -8.55 73.58 -53.93
CA GLU A 239 -9.82 73.00 -53.48
C GLU A 239 -10.07 71.60 -54.04
N PHE A 240 -9.66 71.34 -55.29
CA PHE A 240 -9.97 70.09 -55.99
C PHE A 240 -8.75 69.20 -56.20
N GLU A 241 -7.78 69.60 -57.02
CA GLU A 241 -6.69 68.69 -57.45
C GLU A 241 -5.87 68.18 -56.25
N LYS A 242 -5.44 69.09 -55.38
CA LYS A 242 -4.73 68.75 -54.14
C LYS A 242 -5.52 67.80 -53.26
N VAL A 243 -6.79 68.14 -52.98
CA VAL A 243 -7.64 67.37 -52.07
C VAL A 243 -7.93 65.97 -52.62
N GLN A 244 -8.10 65.84 -53.94
CA GLN A 244 -8.33 64.55 -54.59
C GLN A 244 -7.08 63.66 -54.57
N GLU A 245 -5.94 64.16 -55.02
CA GLU A 245 -4.71 63.36 -55.11
C GLU A 245 -4.14 63.04 -53.71
N GLU A 246 -4.23 63.98 -52.77
CA GLU A 246 -3.84 63.76 -51.37
C GLU A 246 -4.72 62.70 -50.68
N LYS A 247 -6.05 62.71 -50.92
CA LYS A 247 -6.95 61.64 -50.41
C LYS A 247 -6.65 60.28 -51.02
N LYS A 248 -6.32 60.23 -52.31
CA LYS A 248 -5.94 59.00 -53.01
C LYS A 248 -4.67 58.40 -52.41
N LEU A 249 -3.60 59.20 -52.29
CA LEU A 249 -2.34 58.78 -51.67
C LEU A 249 -2.50 58.40 -50.18
N LEU A 250 -3.35 59.10 -49.42
CA LEU A 250 -3.72 58.69 -48.05
C LEU A 250 -4.48 57.36 -48.01
N GLY A 251 -5.34 57.08 -48.99
CA GLY A 251 -6.01 55.79 -49.15
C GLY A 251 -5.02 54.66 -49.44
N ASP A 252 -4.03 54.90 -50.30
CA ASP A 252 -2.96 53.93 -50.59
C ASP A 252 -2.12 53.64 -49.34
N VAL A 253 -1.70 54.68 -48.59
CA VAL A 253 -1.00 54.53 -47.30
C VAL A 253 -1.83 53.72 -46.30
N ALA A 254 -3.13 54.01 -46.17
CA ALA A 254 -4.02 53.26 -45.28
C ALA A 254 -4.15 51.78 -45.73
N SER A 255 -4.23 51.52 -47.03
CA SER A 255 -4.22 50.15 -47.57
C SER A 255 -2.92 49.41 -47.22
N LYS A 256 -1.75 50.04 -47.42
CA LYS A 256 -0.46 49.42 -47.11
C LYS A 256 -0.23 49.21 -45.62
N LYS A 257 -0.75 50.09 -44.78
CA LYS A 257 -0.74 49.91 -43.33
C LYS A 257 -1.58 48.69 -42.90
N ASN A 258 -2.77 48.52 -43.48
CA ASN A 258 -3.62 47.35 -43.21
C ASN A 258 -3.00 46.05 -43.74
N GLU A 259 -2.28 46.10 -44.87
CA GLU A 259 -1.51 44.95 -45.39
C GLU A 259 -0.38 44.54 -44.43
N LEU A 260 0.35 45.51 -43.83
CA LEU A 260 1.36 45.26 -42.81
C LEU A 260 0.76 44.66 -41.53
N GLU A 261 -0.29 45.27 -40.97
CA GLU A 261 -0.97 44.76 -39.77
C GLU A 261 -1.49 43.33 -39.98
N LYS A 262 -2.07 43.05 -41.16
CA LYS A 262 -2.46 41.69 -41.53
C LYS A 262 -1.28 40.73 -41.57
N ALA A 263 -0.14 41.13 -42.14
CA ALA A 263 1.07 40.31 -42.19
C ALA A 263 1.60 39.97 -40.79
N GLU A 264 1.64 40.95 -39.89
CA GLU A 264 2.03 40.77 -38.48
C GLU A 264 1.08 39.82 -37.73
N LEU A 265 -0.24 39.98 -37.88
CA LEU A 265 -1.23 39.10 -37.28
C LEU A 265 -1.17 37.66 -37.82
N THR A 266 -0.95 37.48 -39.13
CA THR A 266 -0.72 36.13 -39.68
C THR A 266 0.58 35.53 -39.16
N ALA A 267 1.62 36.33 -39.02
CA ALA A 267 2.91 35.86 -38.55
C ALA A 267 2.87 35.35 -37.11
N THR A 268 2.19 36.07 -36.20
CA THR A 268 2.01 35.62 -34.81
C THR A 268 1.20 34.33 -34.74
N ALA A 269 0.08 34.26 -35.46
CA ALA A 269 -0.78 33.06 -35.48
C ALA A 269 -0.05 31.82 -36.01
N GLU A 270 0.73 31.95 -37.08
CA GLU A 270 1.48 30.83 -37.65
C GLU A 270 2.64 30.37 -36.74
N ILE A 271 3.33 31.31 -36.07
CA ILE A 271 4.35 30.97 -35.06
C ILE A 271 3.72 30.23 -33.87
N GLU A 272 2.56 30.67 -33.38
CA GLU A 272 1.85 29.97 -32.29
C GLU A 272 1.43 28.54 -32.69
N ILE A 273 0.88 28.36 -33.89
CA ILE A 273 0.48 27.03 -34.41
C ILE A 273 1.69 26.10 -34.54
N ARG A 274 2.81 26.58 -35.10
CA ARG A 274 4.05 25.77 -35.25
C ARG A 274 4.73 25.52 -33.90
N GLY A 275 4.72 26.50 -33.00
CA GLY A 275 5.23 26.38 -31.63
C GLY A 275 4.44 25.36 -30.81
N ALA A 276 3.11 25.36 -30.92
CA ALA A 276 2.25 24.35 -30.31
C ALA A 276 2.55 22.94 -30.86
N LYS A 277 2.75 22.81 -32.17
CA LYS A 277 3.15 21.53 -32.80
C LYS A 277 4.50 21.04 -32.28
N LYS A 278 5.54 21.88 -32.27
CA LYS A 278 6.85 21.58 -31.66
C LYS A 278 6.72 21.10 -30.21
N LYS A 279 5.91 21.78 -29.39
CA LYS A 279 5.67 21.41 -27.99
C LYS A 279 4.96 20.05 -27.86
N SER A 280 3.99 19.77 -28.73
CA SER A 280 3.29 18.47 -28.78
C SER A 280 4.24 17.32 -29.15
N ASP A 281 5.14 17.53 -30.11
CA ASP A 281 6.12 16.51 -30.52
C ASP A 281 7.22 16.33 -29.46
N GLU A 282 7.60 17.39 -28.77
CA GLU A 282 8.50 17.34 -27.61
C GLU A 282 7.91 16.59 -26.41
N GLN A 283 6.62 16.78 -26.10
CA GLN A 283 5.92 15.98 -25.11
C GLN A 283 5.86 14.51 -25.51
N SER A 284 5.54 14.22 -26.78
CA SER A 284 5.53 12.86 -27.33
C SER A 284 6.89 12.17 -27.19
N LEU A 285 7.99 12.87 -27.51
CA LEU A 285 9.35 12.39 -27.28
C LEU A 285 9.62 12.09 -25.80
N SER A 286 9.22 12.99 -24.89
CA SER A 286 9.40 12.80 -23.44
C SER A 286 8.63 11.59 -22.92
N GLU A 287 7.42 11.33 -23.43
CA GLU A 287 6.62 10.17 -23.05
C GLU A 287 7.22 8.86 -23.56
N GLU A 288 7.63 8.81 -24.83
CA GLU A 288 8.25 7.61 -25.40
C GLU A 288 9.63 7.32 -24.75
N ALA A 289 10.38 8.35 -24.36
CA ALA A 289 11.63 8.21 -23.62
C ALA A 289 11.41 7.73 -22.18
N ALA A 290 10.37 8.21 -21.49
CA ALA A 290 10.02 7.71 -20.15
C ALA A 290 9.59 6.22 -20.18
N LYS A 291 8.86 5.81 -21.23
CA LYS A 291 8.52 4.38 -21.47
C LYS A 291 9.77 3.53 -21.73
N LEU A 292 10.75 4.05 -22.49
CA LEU A 292 12.02 3.37 -22.72
C LEU A 292 12.80 3.17 -21.41
N ALA A 293 12.97 4.24 -20.63
CA ALA A 293 13.66 4.19 -19.33
C ALA A 293 12.98 3.23 -18.34
N LYS A 294 11.64 3.15 -18.35
CA LYS A 294 10.88 2.17 -17.57
C LYS A 294 11.23 0.72 -17.94
N TYR A 295 11.30 0.39 -19.23
CA TYR A 295 11.68 -0.97 -19.65
C TYR A 295 13.15 -1.28 -19.34
N GLU A 296 14.07 -0.32 -19.55
CA GLU A 296 15.49 -0.48 -19.20
C GLU A 296 15.69 -0.69 -17.69
N MET A 297 14.92 0.00 -16.83
CA MET A 297 14.88 -0.26 -15.38
C MET A 297 14.33 -1.66 -15.05
N GLN A 298 13.25 -2.10 -15.70
CA GLN A 298 12.70 -3.44 -15.50
C GLN A 298 13.68 -4.56 -15.86
N THR A 299 14.52 -4.37 -16.88
CA THR A 299 15.60 -5.32 -17.20
C THR A 299 16.63 -5.41 -16.08
N GLN A 300 16.95 -4.30 -15.39
CA GLN A 300 17.84 -4.31 -14.22
C GLN A 300 17.22 -5.05 -13.02
N LEU A 301 15.92 -4.81 -12.77
CA LEU A 301 15.15 -5.51 -11.73
C LEU A 301 15.01 -7.03 -11.98
N GLY A 302 15.28 -7.49 -13.20
CA GLY A 302 15.36 -8.92 -13.53
C GLY A 302 16.51 -9.66 -12.84
N VAL A 303 17.49 -8.96 -12.27
CA VAL A 303 18.59 -9.57 -11.50
C VAL A 303 18.41 -9.25 -10.02
N LEU A 304 17.97 -10.24 -9.25
CA LEU A 304 17.79 -10.10 -7.81
C LEU A 304 19.15 -10.14 -7.11
N THR A 305 19.43 -9.14 -6.28
CA THR A 305 20.69 -9.00 -5.55
C THR A 305 20.47 -8.76 -4.06
N ALA A 306 21.46 -9.11 -3.24
CA ALA A 306 21.41 -8.89 -1.80
C ALA A 306 21.59 -7.40 -1.43
N PRO A 307 20.67 -6.75 -0.67
CA PRO A 307 20.79 -5.34 -0.30
C PRO A 307 21.83 -5.07 0.81
N ALA A 308 22.20 -6.11 1.57
CA ALA A 308 23.17 -6.09 2.67
C ALA A 308 23.91 -7.44 2.76
N ASP A 309 24.97 -7.49 3.57
CA ASP A 309 25.59 -8.76 3.96
C ASP A 309 24.65 -9.50 4.93
N GLY A 310 24.50 -10.82 4.80
CA GLY A 310 23.62 -11.58 5.69
C GLY A 310 23.28 -12.98 5.19
N LEU A 311 22.44 -13.68 5.95
CA LEU A 311 21.92 -15.00 5.59
C LEU A 311 20.69 -14.85 4.67
N VAL A 312 20.64 -15.63 3.59
CA VAL A 312 19.51 -15.70 2.66
C VAL A 312 18.72 -16.97 2.93
N MET A 313 17.41 -16.83 3.11
CA MET A 313 16.48 -17.97 3.08
C MET A 313 15.50 -17.83 1.92
N PHE A 314 14.98 -18.94 1.44
CA PHE A 314 13.98 -18.96 0.38
C PHE A 314 12.63 -18.44 0.93
N GLY A 315 11.92 -17.65 0.13
CA GLY A 315 10.62 -17.12 0.49
C GLY A 315 9.62 -18.25 0.70
N ILE A 316 9.00 -18.29 1.89
CA ILE A 316 7.90 -19.23 2.14
C ILE A 316 6.75 -18.85 1.21
N VAL A 317 6.44 -19.73 0.26
CA VAL A 317 5.28 -19.55 -0.60
C VAL A 317 4.04 -19.72 0.26
N GLU A 318 3.23 -18.66 0.39
CA GLU A 318 2.00 -18.66 1.16
C GLU A 318 1.03 -19.68 0.56
N ARG A 319 0.99 -20.90 1.12
CA ARG A 319 0.02 -21.92 0.70
C ARG A 319 -1.39 -21.38 0.87
N GLY A 320 -2.01 -21.02 -0.26
CA GLY A 320 -3.38 -20.53 -0.29
C GLY A 320 -4.33 -21.48 0.44
N ARG A 321 -5.28 -20.91 1.18
CA ARG A 321 -6.21 -21.63 2.08
C ARG A 321 -7.00 -22.76 1.39
N TRP A 322 -7.12 -22.71 0.07
CA TRP A 322 -7.56 -23.80 -0.80
C TRP A 322 -6.45 -24.22 -1.77
N GLY A 323 -5.55 -25.10 -1.32
CA GLY A 323 -4.86 -26.11 -2.15
C GLY A 323 -4.25 -25.67 -3.49
N SER A 324 -3.91 -24.40 -3.68
CA SER A 324 -3.27 -23.93 -4.90
C SER A 324 -1.88 -24.54 -4.98
N ASN A 325 -1.53 -25.10 -6.15
CA ASN A 325 -0.18 -25.56 -6.46
C ASN A 325 0.72 -24.35 -6.71
N ASP A 326 0.85 -23.50 -5.71
CA ASP A 326 1.81 -22.41 -5.65
C ASP A 326 3.20 -23.06 -5.62
N GLU A 327 3.85 -23.03 -6.78
CA GLU A 327 5.07 -23.77 -7.07
C GLU A 327 6.19 -23.35 -6.11
N ALA A 328 6.91 -24.32 -5.54
CA ALA A 328 8.03 -24.03 -4.66
C ALA A 328 9.04 -23.11 -5.38
N ILE A 329 9.64 -22.15 -4.68
CA ILE A 329 10.64 -21.26 -5.29
C ILE A 329 11.84 -22.09 -5.77
N GLN A 330 11.87 -22.35 -7.07
CA GLN A 330 12.85 -23.19 -7.75
C GLN A 330 13.13 -22.65 -9.16
N GLU A 331 14.22 -23.10 -9.77
CA GLU A 331 14.50 -22.78 -11.17
C GLU A 331 13.37 -23.28 -12.06
N GLY A 332 12.86 -22.40 -12.92
CA GLY A 332 11.73 -22.66 -13.80
C GLY A 332 10.35 -22.26 -13.25
N ALA A 333 10.22 -21.94 -11.96
CA ALA A 333 8.94 -21.53 -11.37
C ALA A 333 8.49 -20.14 -11.86
N ASN A 334 7.17 -19.93 -11.92
CA ASN A 334 6.57 -18.63 -12.22
C ASN A 334 6.30 -17.81 -10.95
N VAL A 335 6.80 -16.58 -10.91
CA VAL A 335 6.63 -15.62 -9.82
C VAL A 335 5.86 -14.39 -10.29
N ARG A 336 4.88 -13.94 -9.51
CA ARG A 336 4.13 -12.70 -9.78
C ARG A 336 4.84 -11.47 -9.22
N GLU A 337 4.58 -10.31 -9.80
CA GLU A 337 4.96 -9.02 -9.24
C GLU A 337 4.58 -8.91 -7.75
N GLY A 338 5.51 -8.42 -6.93
CA GLY A 338 5.39 -8.30 -5.48
C GLY A 338 5.54 -9.61 -4.68
N GLN A 339 5.68 -10.77 -5.32
CA GLN A 339 5.92 -12.04 -4.63
C GLN A 339 7.32 -12.08 -4.03
N THR A 340 7.42 -12.44 -2.74
CA THR A 340 8.69 -12.68 -2.05
C THR A 340 9.34 -13.96 -2.58
N ILE A 341 10.60 -13.86 -2.98
CA ILE A 341 11.42 -14.96 -3.53
C ILE A 341 12.51 -15.34 -2.54
N PHE A 342 13.11 -14.35 -1.88
CA PHE A 342 14.07 -14.56 -0.80
C PHE A 342 13.73 -13.69 0.41
N MET A 343 14.23 -14.08 1.57
CA MET A 343 14.08 -13.37 2.83
C MET A 343 15.44 -13.32 3.51
N MET A 344 15.91 -12.11 3.83
CA MET A 344 17.19 -11.88 4.51
C MET A 344 16.94 -11.42 5.95
N PRO A 345 16.90 -12.35 6.93
CA PRO A 345 16.88 -12.01 8.35
C PRO A 345 18.16 -11.31 8.79
N ASP A 346 18.05 -10.18 9.51
CA ASP A 346 19.18 -9.57 10.19
C ASP A 346 19.48 -10.33 11.50
N THR A 347 20.42 -11.27 11.42
CA THR A 347 20.87 -12.07 12.55
C THR A 347 21.72 -11.29 13.55
N SER A 348 22.06 -10.01 13.31
CA SER A 348 22.80 -9.16 14.24
C SER A 348 21.99 -8.84 15.50
N VAL A 349 20.66 -8.85 15.40
CA VAL A 349 19.72 -8.62 16.50
C VAL A 349 18.71 -9.76 16.54
N MET A 350 18.91 -10.71 17.44
CA MET A 350 17.96 -11.81 17.65
C MET A 350 16.88 -11.44 18.67
N MET A 351 15.67 -11.95 18.46
CA MET A 351 14.54 -11.81 19.37
C MET A 351 13.93 -13.18 19.67
N ALA A 352 13.54 -13.41 20.92
CA ALA A 352 12.69 -14.53 21.28
C ALA A 352 11.22 -14.10 21.17
N HIS A 353 10.47 -14.77 20.30
CA HIS A 353 9.03 -14.63 20.18
C HIS A 353 8.37 -15.69 21.05
N THR A 354 7.63 -15.27 22.07
CA THR A 354 6.87 -16.15 22.98
C THR A 354 5.43 -15.68 23.10
N ASN A 355 4.54 -16.55 23.57
CA ASN A 355 3.12 -16.29 23.69
C ASN A 355 2.72 -16.37 25.16
N ILE A 356 2.27 -15.25 25.73
CA ILE A 356 1.83 -15.16 27.14
C ILE A 356 0.34 -15.47 27.23
N GLN A 357 -0.06 -16.30 28.20
CA GLN A 357 -1.47 -16.61 28.47
C GLN A 357 -2.21 -15.43 29.14
N GLU A 358 -3.52 -15.30 28.88
CA GLU A 358 -4.38 -14.22 29.40
C GLU A 358 -4.29 -14.00 30.92
N ALA A 359 -4.16 -15.07 31.72
CA ALA A 359 -4.01 -14.97 33.18
C ALA A 359 -2.78 -14.16 33.63
N MET A 360 -1.70 -14.17 32.84
CA MET A 360 -0.45 -13.48 33.13
C MET A 360 -0.25 -12.23 32.27
N HIS A 361 -0.95 -12.13 31.13
CA HIS A 361 -0.85 -11.00 30.20
C HIS A 361 -1.09 -9.66 30.88
N ASN A 362 -2.19 -9.50 31.62
CA ASN A 362 -2.50 -8.24 32.31
C ASN A 362 -1.34 -7.80 33.23
N LEU A 363 -0.75 -8.73 33.99
CA LEU A 363 0.34 -8.43 34.91
C LEU A 363 1.61 -7.97 34.17
N VAL A 364 1.99 -8.67 33.10
CA VAL A 364 3.19 -8.35 32.31
C VAL A 364 2.96 -7.06 31.50
N TYR A 365 1.81 -6.92 30.85
CA TYR A 365 1.42 -5.75 30.07
C TYR A 365 1.38 -4.49 30.94
N ASP A 366 0.68 -4.51 32.08
CA ASP A 366 0.63 -3.36 33.01
C ASP A 366 2.00 -2.99 33.57
N ARG A 367 2.90 -3.96 33.74
CA ARG A 367 4.27 -3.70 34.23
C ARG A 367 5.15 -3.09 33.13
N VAL A 368 5.06 -3.57 31.90
CA VAL A 368 5.72 -2.97 30.73
C VAL A 368 5.19 -1.56 30.47
N GLN A 369 3.87 -1.36 30.43
CA GLN A 369 3.26 -0.04 30.21
C GLN A 369 3.61 0.95 31.33
N ARG A 370 3.50 0.56 32.61
CA ARG A 370 3.88 1.46 33.73
C ARG A 370 5.35 1.83 33.67
N ARG A 371 6.27 0.89 33.40
CA ARG A 371 7.70 1.21 33.27
C ARG A 371 8.03 2.02 32.01
N ALA A 372 7.21 1.94 30.96
CA ALA A 372 7.31 2.80 29.77
C ALA A 372 6.80 4.23 30.02
N GLN A 373 5.80 4.42 30.90
CA GLN A 373 5.19 5.72 31.19
C GLN A 373 6.05 6.66 32.08
N VAL A 374 7.12 6.18 32.74
CA VAL A 374 7.97 7.01 33.63
C VAL A 374 9.04 7.80 32.85
N LEU A 375 8.64 8.53 31.81
CA LEU A 375 9.56 9.26 30.91
C LEU A 375 9.21 10.75 30.73
N GLU A 376 8.98 11.44 31.85
CA GLU A 376 8.95 12.91 31.92
C GLU A 376 10.36 13.51 32.06
N GLY A 377 11.18 13.38 31.02
CA GLY A 377 12.25 14.37 30.74
C GLY A 377 13.68 14.10 31.21
N ARG A 378 14.04 12.92 31.75
CA ARG A 378 15.46 12.51 31.89
C ARG A 378 15.68 11.02 31.56
N PRO A 379 16.67 10.66 30.73
CA PRO A 379 17.00 9.27 30.46
C PRO A 379 17.78 8.65 31.63
N VAL A 380 17.23 7.58 32.22
CA VAL A 380 18.00 6.66 33.07
C VAL A 380 18.59 5.57 32.19
N ALA A 381 19.90 5.33 32.29
CA ALA A 381 20.55 4.23 31.60
C ALA A 381 20.05 2.89 32.20
N GLY A 382 19.42 2.05 31.38
CA GLY A 382 18.64 0.89 31.84
C GLY A 382 17.15 1.13 31.64
N SER A 383 16.72 1.17 30.39
CA SER A 383 15.34 1.41 29.94
C SER A 383 14.32 0.54 30.68
N GLY A 384 13.13 1.10 30.93
CA GLY A 384 12.01 0.50 31.66
C GLY A 384 11.32 -0.70 31.00
N GLN A 385 12.10 -1.67 30.53
CA GLN A 385 11.63 -2.96 30.05
C GLN A 385 11.75 -4.00 31.16
N LEU A 386 11.03 -5.12 31.05
CA LEU A 386 11.17 -6.23 31.99
C LEU A 386 12.40 -7.07 31.59
N PRO A 387 13.34 -7.35 32.50
CA PRO A 387 14.47 -8.22 32.19
C PRO A 387 13.98 -9.66 32.02
N ALA A 388 14.57 -10.37 31.06
CA ALA A 388 14.24 -11.74 30.74
C ALA A 388 15.50 -12.59 30.54
N LYS A 389 15.37 -13.88 30.83
CA LYS A 389 16.37 -14.90 30.52
C LYS A 389 15.82 -15.80 29.42
N ILE A 390 16.59 -15.98 28.36
CA ILE A 390 16.26 -16.85 27.23
C ILE A 390 17.19 -18.06 27.31
N THR A 391 16.63 -19.25 27.50
CA THR A 391 17.36 -20.52 27.46
C THR A 391 17.13 -21.15 26.09
N VAL A 392 18.20 -21.47 25.36
CA VAL A 392 18.11 -22.04 24.01
C VAL A 392 18.40 -23.53 24.05
N ASP A 393 17.35 -24.34 23.88
CA ASP A 393 17.40 -25.79 24.05
C ASP A 393 18.37 -26.46 23.06
N SER A 394 18.40 -25.97 21.81
CA SER A 394 19.27 -26.48 20.72
C SER A 394 20.76 -26.23 20.95
N LEU A 395 21.14 -25.33 21.86
CA LEU A 395 22.52 -25.05 22.24
C LEU A 395 22.89 -25.61 23.61
N GLY A 396 22.23 -26.70 24.03
CA GLY A 396 22.51 -27.37 25.30
C GLY A 396 22.05 -26.57 26.52
N GLY A 397 20.99 -25.76 26.37
CA GLY A 397 20.46 -24.92 27.45
C GLY A 397 21.31 -23.69 27.75
N ARG A 398 22.04 -23.14 26.77
CA ARG A 398 22.74 -21.86 26.94
C ARG A 398 21.77 -20.75 27.31
N LEU A 399 22.17 -19.97 28.31
CA LEU A 399 21.43 -18.84 28.86
C LEU A 399 21.87 -17.53 28.19
N TYR A 400 20.91 -16.77 27.70
CA TYR A 400 21.09 -15.44 27.14
C TYR A 400 20.23 -14.43 27.90
N ARG A 401 20.74 -13.25 28.18
CA ARG A 401 19.99 -12.14 28.77
C ARG A 401 19.28 -11.35 27.69
N GLY A 402 18.07 -10.90 27.99
CA GLY A 402 17.29 -10.03 27.13
C GLY A 402 16.32 -9.14 27.90
N VAL A 403 15.53 -8.39 27.15
CA VAL A 403 14.55 -7.44 27.66
C VAL A 403 13.24 -7.56 26.88
N VAL A 404 12.10 -7.49 27.57
CA VAL A 404 10.78 -7.50 26.92
C VAL A 404 10.61 -6.20 26.15
N GLU A 405 10.58 -6.30 24.82
CA GLU A 405 10.50 -5.15 23.93
C GLU A 405 9.05 -4.73 23.69
N THR A 406 8.19 -5.70 23.36
CA THR A 406 6.74 -5.48 23.15
C THR A 406 5.92 -6.66 23.65
N VAL A 407 4.81 -6.35 24.32
CA VAL A 407 3.72 -7.30 24.63
C VAL A 407 2.50 -6.84 23.85
N SER A 408 1.92 -7.70 23.02
CA SER A 408 0.75 -7.34 22.21
C SER A 408 -0.46 -7.03 23.09
N SER A 409 -1.21 -5.98 22.78
CA SER A 409 -2.49 -5.67 23.44
C SER A 409 -3.65 -6.51 22.92
N THR A 410 -3.45 -7.24 21.82
CA THR A 410 -4.45 -8.12 21.20
C THR A 410 -3.95 -9.56 21.17
N HIS A 411 -4.85 -10.50 21.44
CA HIS A 411 -4.62 -11.92 21.27
C HIS A 411 -4.25 -12.30 19.83
N ASP A 412 -3.52 -13.39 19.64
CA ASP A 412 -3.31 -13.99 18.33
C ASP A 412 -4.63 -14.49 17.73
N LYS A 413 -5.02 -13.87 16.61
CA LYS A 413 -6.24 -14.21 15.85
C LYS A 413 -6.08 -15.50 15.03
N GLY A 414 -4.85 -15.97 14.82
CA GLY A 414 -4.54 -17.24 14.14
C GLY A 414 -4.85 -18.45 15.02
N ALA A 415 -4.28 -18.50 16.22
CA ALA A 415 -4.52 -19.56 17.21
C ALA A 415 -6.01 -19.78 17.54
N SER A 416 -6.82 -18.71 17.49
CA SER A 416 -8.25 -18.72 17.80
C SER A 416 -9.11 -19.63 16.92
N TRP A 417 -8.61 -20.11 15.77
CA TRP A 417 -9.31 -21.08 14.91
C TRP A 417 -9.14 -22.54 15.38
N ILE A 418 -8.09 -22.83 16.16
CA ILE A 418 -7.70 -24.19 16.57
C ILE A 418 -8.10 -24.46 18.03
N ASN A 419 -8.05 -23.44 18.89
CA ASN A 419 -8.58 -23.52 20.26
C ASN A 419 -9.13 -22.16 20.71
N PRO A 420 -10.47 -21.92 20.65
CA PRO A 420 -11.05 -20.62 21.00
C PRO A 420 -10.94 -20.27 22.50
N ASN A 421 -10.65 -21.24 23.35
CA ASN A 421 -10.51 -21.06 24.80
C ASN A 421 -9.09 -20.70 25.25
N LEU A 422 -8.06 -20.83 24.39
CA LEU A 422 -6.68 -20.50 24.74
C LEU A 422 -6.28 -19.14 24.16
N LYS A 423 -6.43 -18.11 24.98
CA LYS A 423 -6.07 -16.74 24.63
C LYS A 423 -4.58 -16.49 24.86
N LEU A 424 -3.83 -16.42 23.76
CA LEU A 424 -2.38 -16.16 23.72
C LEU A 424 -2.08 -14.76 23.20
N PHE A 425 -1.11 -14.10 23.83
CA PHE A 425 -0.65 -12.77 23.47
C PHE A 425 0.82 -12.78 22.98
N PRO A 426 1.06 -12.49 21.69
CA PRO A 426 2.40 -12.41 21.11
C PRO A 426 3.29 -11.41 21.84
N THR A 427 4.44 -11.87 22.31
CA THR A 427 5.43 -11.10 23.08
C THR A 427 6.81 -11.27 22.46
N ARG A 428 7.49 -10.14 22.22
CA ARG A 428 8.84 -10.09 21.67
C ARG A 428 9.82 -9.69 22.77
N VAL A 429 10.84 -10.52 22.95
CA VAL A 429 11.94 -10.29 23.91
C VAL A 429 13.24 -10.16 23.14
N LYS A 430 13.84 -8.99 23.19
CA LYS A 430 15.10 -8.69 22.49
C LYS A 430 16.27 -9.29 23.26
N ILE A 431 17.12 -10.07 22.60
CA ILE A 431 18.34 -10.61 23.18
C ILE A 431 19.40 -9.48 23.23
N THR A 432 20.07 -9.35 24.37
CA THR A 432 21.09 -8.31 24.63
C THR A 432 22.52 -8.85 24.72
N ASP A 433 22.66 -10.15 24.96
CA ASP A 433 23.96 -10.83 24.91
C ASP A 433 24.39 -11.14 23.46
N PRO A 434 25.70 -11.34 23.18
CA PRO A 434 26.18 -11.69 21.85
C PRO A 434 25.51 -12.94 21.28
N VAL A 435 24.94 -12.80 20.08
CA VAL A 435 24.03 -13.77 19.45
C VAL A 435 24.74 -14.88 18.65
N ASP A 436 26.00 -15.18 18.99
CA ASP A 436 26.82 -16.15 18.24
C ASP A 436 26.21 -17.57 18.29
N GLY A 437 26.18 -18.22 17.11
CA GLY A 437 25.57 -19.52 16.88
C GLY A 437 24.03 -19.56 16.89
N LEU A 438 23.33 -18.45 17.19
CA LEU A 438 21.86 -18.41 17.14
C LEU A 438 21.35 -18.41 15.70
N ARG A 439 20.23 -19.09 15.46
CA ARG A 439 19.53 -19.08 14.16
C ARG A 439 18.03 -18.82 14.36
N PRO A 440 17.36 -18.09 13.45
CA PRO A 440 15.90 -18.03 13.40
C PRO A 440 15.29 -19.44 13.35
N GLY A 441 14.14 -19.62 13.96
CA GLY A 441 13.42 -20.89 14.09
C GLY A 441 13.86 -21.80 15.24
N MET A 442 14.95 -21.50 15.97
CA MET A 442 15.34 -22.28 17.15
C MET A 442 14.33 -22.16 18.29
N SER A 443 13.96 -23.28 18.91
CA SER A 443 13.15 -23.29 20.14
C SER A 443 13.91 -22.70 21.33
N CYS A 444 13.21 -21.95 22.16
CA CYS A 444 13.74 -21.38 23.40
C CYS A 444 12.67 -21.34 24.51
N THR A 445 13.14 -21.25 25.75
CA THR A 445 12.33 -21.00 26.93
C THR A 445 12.65 -19.59 27.45
N VAL A 446 11.64 -18.75 27.63
CA VAL A 446 11.77 -17.36 28.05
C VAL A 446 11.22 -17.20 29.46
N GLU A 447 12.11 -16.93 30.42
CA GLU A 447 11.76 -16.54 31.79
C GLU A 447 11.76 -15.00 31.89
N ILE A 448 10.58 -14.38 31.96
CA ILE A 448 10.42 -12.93 32.17
C ILE A 448 10.34 -12.65 33.67
N LEU A 449 11.23 -11.82 34.22
CA LEU A 449 11.12 -11.34 35.60
C LEU A 449 10.16 -10.15 35.62
N VAL A 450 8.96 -10.37 36.16
CA VAL A 450 7.83 -9.42 36.10
C VAL A 450 7.90 -8.43 37.26
N GLU A 451 8.25 -8.92 38.45
CA GLU A 451 8.38 -8.16 39.68
C GLU A 451 9.31 -8.88 40.66
N GLU A 452 10.01 -8.13 41.49
CA GLU A 452 10.85 -8.66 42.57
C GLU A 452 10.52 -7.87 43.83
N ILE A 453 10.13 -8.58 44.90
CA ILE A 453 9.82 -7.98 46.20
C ILE A 453 11.02 -8.24 47.10
N PRO A 454 11.92 -7.25 47.33
CA PRO A 454 13.27 -7.51 47.85
C PRO A 454 13.32 -7.96 49.31
N ASN A 455 12.23 -7.82 50.07
CA ASN A 455 12.17 -8.12 51.50
C ASN A 455 10.82 -8.77 51.89
N ALA A 456 10.27 -9.62 51.01
CA ALA A 456 9.02 -10.33 51.23
C ALA A 456 9.17 -11.33 52.38
N LEU A 457 8.22 -11.33 53.32
CA LEU A 457 8.11 -12.40 54.31
C LEU A 457 7.45 -13.60 53.60
N GLN A 458 8.24 -14.61 53.23
CA GLN A 458 7.77 -15.66 52.33
C GLN A 458 7.64 -17.02 53.02
N VAL A 459 6.65 -17.79 52.57
CA VAL A 459 6.38 -19.17 53.03
C VAL A 459 6.19 -20.09 51.82
N PRO A 460 6.56 -21.38 51.89
CA PRO A 460 6.24 -22.33 50.83
C PRO A 460 4.73 -22.38 50.60
N ILE A 461 4.27 -22.40 49.35
CA ILE A 461 2.83 -22.43 49.01
C ILE A 461 2.09 -23.61 49.68
N GLN A 462 2.80 -24.72 49.89
CA GLN A 462 2.32 -25.93 50.57
C GLN A 462 2.03 -25.76 52.07
N ALA A 463 2.48 -24.67 52.69
CA ALA A 463 2.21 -24.35 54.10
C ALA A 463 0.92 -23.54 54.29
N VAL A 464 0.45 -22.85 53.24
CA VAL A 464 -0.80 -22.08 53.26
C VAL A 464 -1.95 -23.02 52.92
N ARG A 465 -2.95 -23.09 53.79
CA ARG A 465 -4.22 -23.79 53.52
C ARG A 465 -5.35 -22.79 53.45
N ASN A 466 -6.34 -23.04 52.60
CA ASN A 466 -7.61 -22.34 52.67
C ASN A 466 -8.58 -23.16 53.54
N VAL A 467 -9.15 -22.55 54.57
CA VAL A 467 -10.14 -23.14 55.48
C VAL A 467 -11.28 -22.14 55.60
N ASP A 468 -12.50 -22.56 55.27
CA ASP A 468 -13.72 -21.74 55.28
C ASP A 468 -13.59 -20.41 54.51
N GLY A 469 -12.80 -20.39 53.44
CA GLY A 469 -12.55 -19.22 52.59
C GLY A 469 -11.37 -18.35 53.03
N GLU A 470 -10.84 -18.55 54.24
CA GLU A 470 -9.69 -17.81 54.76
C GLU A 470 -8.38 -18.56 54.58
N ASN A 471 -7.30 -17.83 54.30
CA ASN A 471 -5.96 -18.40 54.22
C ASN A 471 -5.35 -18.49 55.62
N VAL A 472 -4.89 -19.69 55.98
CA VAL A 472 -4.33 -20.01 57.28
C VAL A 472 -3.05 -20.81 57.17
N VAL A 473 -2.18 -20.64 58.16
CA VAL A 473 -0.97 -21.44 58.37
C VAL A 473 -1.02 -22.05 59.77
N PHE A 474 -0.33 -23.16 59.97
CA PHE A 474 -0.20 -23.78 61.28
C PHE A 474 1.14 -23.38 61.89
N VAL A 475 1.07 -22.68 63.02
CA VAL A 475 2.22 -22.20 63.80
C VAL A 475 2.30 -23.02 65.08
N GLU A 476 3.50 -23.43 65.49
CA GLU A 476 3.72 -24.10 66.77
C GLU A 476 3.88 -23.02 67.87
N GLN A 477 2.97 -22.97 68.84
CA GLN A 477 3.04 -22.07 70.00
C GLN A 477 2.88 -22.89 71.28
N ASP A 478 3.82 -22.76 72.22
CA ASP A 478 3.84 -23.46 73.52
C ASP A 478 3.64 -24.99 73.43
N GLY A 479 4.15 -25.61 72.35
CA GLY A 479 4.02 -27.05 72.08
C GLY A 479 2.64 -27.48 71.56
N GLN A 480 1.78 -26.55 71.15
CA GLN A 480 0.49 -26.80 70.53
C GLN A 480 0.40 -26.17 69.14
N LEU A 481 -0.38 -26.79 68.24
CA LEU A 481 -0.58 -26.29 66.88
C LEU A 481 -1.72 -25.27 66.84
N ALA A 482 -1.35 -24.00 66.68
CA ALA A 482 -2.28 -22.90 66.52
C ALA A 482 -2.52 -22.63 65.02
N GLN A 483 -3.78 -22.66 64.60
CA GLN A 483 -4.18 -22.17 63.27
C GLN A 483 -4.15 -20.63 63.30
N ARG A 484 -3.26 -20.03 62.51
CA ARG A 484 -3.14 -18.57 62.41
C ARG A 484 -3.63 -18.09 61.05
N LYS A 485 -4.58 -17.14 61.06
CA LYS A 485 -5.07 -16.46 59.86
C LYS A 485 -3.96 -15.59 59.28
N VAL A 486 -3.75 -15.68 57.96
CA VAL A 486 -2.74 -14.91 57.24
C VAL A 486 -3.31 -14.26 56.00
N LYS A 487 -2.78 -13.09 55.66
CA LYS A 487 -3.13 -12.37 54.44
C LYS A 487 -2.01 -12.55 53.42
N VAL A 488 -2.29 -13.35 52.40
CA VAL A 488 -1.35 -13.60 51.31
C VAL A 488 -1.24 -12.38 50.39
N GLY A 489 -0.02 -12.12 49.92
CA GLY A 489 0.32 -11.13 48.90
C GLY A 489 0.48 -11.80 47.54
N ARG A 490 1.64 -11.55 46.90
CA ARG A 490 2.01 -12.23 45.65
C ARG A 490 2.57 -13.64 45.89
N ASP A 491 2.50 -14.48 44.88
CA ASP A 491 3.19 -15.78 44.85
C ASP A 491 4.01 -15.94 43.56
N ASN A 492 4.93 -16.90 43.58
CA ASN A 492 5.69 -17.34 42.40
C ASN A 492 5.55 -18.84 42.13
N GLY A 493 4.43 -19.44 42.53
CA GLY A 493 4.18 -20.88 42.43
C GLY A 493 4.97 -21.79 43.38
N LEU A 494 6.06 -21.30 43.99
CA LEU A 494 6.84 -22.03 45.00
C LEU A 494 6.65 -21.43 46.40
N TYR A 495 6.73 -20.10 46.48
CA TYR A 495 6.59 -19.32 47.70
C TYR A 495 5.47 -18.29 47.56
N VAL A 496 4.81 -18.00 48.68
CA VAL A 496 3.75 -17.00 48.83
C VAL A 496 4.24 -15.95 49.82
N GLU A 497 4.09 -14.68 49.47
CA GLU A 497 4.27 -13.54 50.35
C GLU A 497 3.18 -13.51 51.42
N ILE A 498 3.56 -13.28 52.68
CA ILE A 498 2.63 -13.04 53.79
C ILE A 498 2.74 -11.58 54.19
N THR A 499 1.66 -10.84 53.92
CA THR A 499 1.58 -9.39 54.19
C THR A 499 1.18 -9.11 55.64
N GLU A 500 0.31 -9.94 56.22
CA GLU A 500 -0.18 -9.84 57.60
C GLU A 500 -0.32 -11.26 58.20
N GLY A 501 -0.07 -11.40 59.50
CA GLY A 501 -0.34 -12.62 60.27
C GLY A 501 0.87 -13.49 60.63
N LEU A 502 2.09 -13.20 60.14
CA LEU A 502 3.32 -13.89 60.56
C LEU A 502 4.44 -12.89 60.83
N ASN A 503 5.40 -13.29 61.66
CA ASN A 503 6.64 -12.57 61.93
C ASN A 503 7.84 -13.27 61.27
N ASP A 504 8.93 -12.52 61.12
CA ASP A 504 10.23 -13.07 60.70
C ASP A 504 10.79 -13.93 61.83
N GLY A 505 11.13 -15.19 61.53
CA GLY A 505 11.56 -16.19 62.51
C GLY A 505 10.46 -17.11 63.08
N ASP A 506 9.17 -16.89 62.76
CA ASP A 506 8.10 -17.81 63.17
C ASP A 506 8.34 -19.23 62.58
N GLU A 507 8.07 -20.30 63.33
CA GLU A 507 8.11 -21.67 62.78
C GLU A 507 6.73 -22.14 62.34
N ILE A 508 6.61 -22.48 61.05
CA ILE A 508 5.38 -22.99 60.45
C ILE A 508 5.53 -24.43 59.97
N LEU A 509 4.41 -25.14 59.91
CA LEU A 509 4.37 -26.51 59.40
C LEU A 509 4.11 -26.55 57.88
N VAL A 510 5.08 -27.08 57.13
CA VAL A 510 4.89 -27.51 55.75
C VAL A 510 4.37 -28.95 55.76
N SER A 511 3.15 -29.14 55.29
CA SER A 511 2.45 -30.41 55.36
C SER A 511 2.95 -31.43 54.33
N ARG A 512 3.68 -32.46 54.77
CA ARG A 512 3.97 -33.65 53.93
C ARG A 512 2.77 -34.61 53.82
N ALA A 513 1.78 -34.49 54.70
CA ALA A 513 0.65 -35.41 54.85
C ALA A 513 -0.58 -35.03 53.99
N ALA A 514 -0.42 -35.03 52.66
CA ALA A 514 -1.54 -34.96 51.70
C ALA A 514 -1.25 -35.66 50.35
N LEU A 515 -0.28 -36.59 50.31
CA LEU A 515 0.08 -37.37 49.11
C LEU A 515 -0.19 -38.88 49.22
N ALA A 516 -0.76 -39.35 50.35
CA ALA A 516 -1.19 -40.73 50.52
C ALA A 516 -2.47 -40.79 51.38
N THR A 517 -3.40 -41.65 50.96
CA THR A 517 -4.62 -42.09 51.71
C THR A 517 -5.53 -41.01 52.29
N GLY A 518 -6.54 -40.61 51.53
CA GLY A 518 -7.65 -39.82 52.05
C GLY A 518 -8.66 -40.67 52.84
N LYS A 519 -8.82 -40.39 54.14
CA LYS A 519 -10.05 -40.56 54.94
C LYS A 519 -9.89 -39.84 56.31
N PRO A 520 -10.98 -39.48 57.01
CA PRO A 520 -10.93 -38.50 58.10
C PRO A 520 -10.56 -39.10 59.46
N LEU A 521 -10.02 -38.25 60.34
CA LEU A 521 -9.76 -38.57 61.75
C LEU A 521 -10.99 -38.24 62.62
N GLN A 522 -11.39 -39.19 63.47
CA GLN A 522 -12.26 -38.95 64.62
C GLN A 522 -11.56 -39.44 65.89
N SER A 523 -11.53 -38.61 66.94
CA SER A 523 -10.93 -38.93 68.24
C SER A 523 -11.83 -39.82 69.10
N LYS A 524 -11.24 -40.62 69.98
CA LYS A 524 -11.91 -41.23 71.14
C LYS A 524 -11.20 -40.87 72.44
N ASN A 525 -11.99 -40.75 73.51
CA ASN A 525 -11.62 -41.13 74.88
C ASN A 525 -12.90 -41.53 75.65
N ASN A 526 -12.72 -42.19 76.81
CA ASN A 526 -13.66 -43.09 77.50
C ASN A 526 -14.87 -42.37 78.18
N ASP A 527 -16.01 -42.99 78.53
CA ASP A 527 -16.21 -44.11 79.49
C ASP A 527 -17.52 -44.93 79.26
N THR A 528 -17.65 -46.07 79.95
CA THR A 528 -18.71 -47.12 79.86
C THR A 528 -19.66 -47.13 81.09
N PRO A 529 -20.73 -47.96 81.20
CA PRO A 529 -21.46 -48.78 80.19
C PRO A 529 -23.01 -48.68 80.28
N SER A 530 -23.73 -49.23 79.28
CA SER A 530 -25.07 -49.84 79.43
C SER A 530 -25.35 -50.83 78.29
N ALA A 531 -26.10 -51.89 78.55
CA ALA A 531 -26.26 -53.07 77.68
C ALA A 531 -27.76 -53.41 77.42
N PRO A 532 -28.13 -54.56 76.82
CA PRO A 532 -28.26 -54.71 75.36
C PRO A 532 -29.65 -55.27 74.92
N LYS A 533 -29.87 -55.43 73.60
CA LYS A 533 -30.78 -56.41 72.94
C LYS A 533 -30.69 -56.29 71.40
N THR A 534 -30.11 -57.28 70.69
CA THR A 534 -30.73 -58.47 70.02
C THR A 534 -31.49 -58.16 68.72
N GLU A 535 -30.99 -58.75 67.62
CA GLU A 535 -31.72 -59.62 66.64
C GLU A 535 -32.92 -59.00 65.85
N ASP A 536 -33.22 -59.35 64.60
CA ASP A 536 -32.68 -60.35 63.65
C ASP A 536 -33.12 -60.03 62.20
N GLY A 537 -32.65 -60.81 61.22
CA GLY A 537 -33.49 -61.21 60.06
C GLY A 537 -33.62 -60.29 58.83
N ALA A 538 -33.02 -60.73 57.71
CA ALA A 538 -33.56 -60.53 56.34
C ALA A 538 -34.73 -61.53 56.09
N PRO A 539 -35.51 -61.56 54.97
CA PRO A 539 -34.98 -61.61 53.59
C PRO A 539 -35.84 -61.06 52.39
N VAL A 540 -35.14 -60.89 51.26
CA VAL A 540 -35.52 -61.22 49.84
C VAL A 540 -36.83 -60.72 49.22
N GLY A 541 -36.66 -60.03 48.07
CA GLY A 541 -37.58 -60.00 46.93
C GLY A 541 -36.77 -59.95 45.62
N GLU A 542 -36.97 -60.92 44.72
CA GLU A 542 -36.10 -61.22 43.57
C GLU A 542 -36.41 -60.42 42.26
N PRO A 543 -35.59 -60.54 41.19
CA PRO A 543 -35.39 -59.47 40.19
C PRO A 543 -35.94 -59.80 38.79
N SER A 544 -35.66 -58.93 37.79
CA SER A 544 -35.17 -59.26 36.41
C SER A 544 -35.49 -58.14 35.38
N PRO A 545 -34.91 -58.12 34.16
CA PRO A 545 -33.45 -58.08 33.92
C PRO A 545 -33.03 -57.25 32.65
N ARG A 546 -31.72 -57.23 32.37
CA ARG A 546 -31.04 -57.01 31.05
C ARG A 546 -31.18 -55.64 30.37
N GLY A 547 -30.20 -55.19 29.59
CA GLY A 547 -28.91 -55.82 29.22
C GLY A 547 -28.61 -55.71 27.73
N GLU A 548 -27.45 -55.13 27.41
CA GLU A 548 -26.96 -54.68 26.09
C GLU A 548 -26.74 -55.77 25.01
N VAL A 549 -26.91 -55.40 23.72
CA VAL A 549 -26.07 -55.71 22.51
C VAL A 549 -26.47 -54.70 21.38
N GLY A 550 -25.65 -54.22 20.42
CA GLY A 550 -24.19 -54.22 20.29
C GLY A 550 -23.63 -54.09 18.84
N VAL A 551 -23.85 -52.96 18.15
CA VAL A 551 -23.20 -52.48 16.87
C VAL A 551 -23.50 -53.25 15.56
N GLY A 552 -23.83 -52.50 14.48
CA GLY A 552 -23.92 -52.98 13.09
C GLY A 552 -24.08 -51.85 12.05
N SER A 553 -23.41 -51.97 10.89
CA SER A 553 -23.03 -50.92 9.92
C SER A 553 -24.03 -50.54 8.80
N GLU A 554 -23.68 -49.44 8.11
CA GLU A 554 -23.82 -49.14 6.65
C GLU A 554 -24.97 -48.31 6.03
N ALA A 555 -24.52 -47.36 5.18
CA ALA A 555 -25.09 -46.83 3.92
C ALA A 555 -26.22 -45.76 3.87
N ARG A 556 -26.10 -44.94 2.80
CA ARG A 556 -26.90 -43.80 2.27
C ARG A 556 -28.35 -44.18 1.83
N PRO A 557 -29.30 -43.25 1.51
CA PRO A 557 -29.07 -41.93 0.88
C PRO A 557 -30.00 -40.73 1.25
N GLU A 558 -29.69 -39.58 0.63
CA GLU A 558 -30.55 -38.47 0.13
C GLU A 558 -31.74 -37.88 0.92
N GLY A 559 -31.86 -36.54 0.84
CA GLY A 559 -33.12 -35.82 1.10
C GLY A 559 -32.94 -34.37 1.58
N ALA A 560 -33.23 -33.39 0.72
CA ALA A 560 -33.50 -32.01 1.15
C ALA A 560 -34.87 -31.92 1.84
N PRO A 561 -35.11 -30.97 2.77
CA PRO A 561 -35.59 -29.64 2.39
C PRO A 561 -34.96 -28.54 3.30
N GLY A 562 -35.37 -27.28 3.40
CA GLY A 562 -36.53 -26.54 2.87
C GLY A 562 -36.51 -25.10 3.38
N SER A 563 -37.35 -24.25 2.80
CA SER A 563 -37.49 -22.82 3.13
C SER A 563 -38.03 -22.52 4.54
N GLY A 564 -37.65 -21.37 5.10
CA GLY A 564 -38.28 -20.78 6.29
C GLY A 564 -37.93 -19.30 6.42
N ALA A 565 -38.92 -18.41 6.27
CA ALA A 565 -38.71 -16.96 6.26
C ALA A 565 -38.67 -16.35 7.68
N GLY A 566 -38.03 -15.18 7.82
CA GLY A 566 -38.04 -14.36 9.03
C GLY A 566 -38.19 -12.88 8.69
N GLU A 567 -39.13 -12.20 9.35
CA GLU A 567 -39.52 -10.82 9.07
C GLU A 567 -38.52 -9.77 9.57
N GLY A 568 -38.54 -8.58 8.95
CA GLY A 568 -37.80 -7.39 9.43
C GLY A 568 -38.28 -6.12 8.74
N ARG A 569 -39.09 -5.31 9.44
CA ARG A 569 -39.87 -4.20 8.87
C ARG A 569 -39.39 -2.84 9.41
N ARG A 570 -39.43 -1.80 8.56
CA ARG A 570 -39.13 -0.37 8.85
C ARG A 570 -37.63 -0.06 9.10
N GLY A 571 -37.10 1.09 8.72
CA GLY A 571 -37.66 2.22 7.96
C GLY A 571 -36.75 3.45 8.09
N GLY A 572 -36.89 4.45 7.22
CA GLY A 572 -36.14 5.71 7.33
C GLY A 572 -35.76 6.31 5.97
N ARG A 573 -36.22 7.54 5.71
CA ARG A 573 -35.87 8.35 4.54
C ARG A 573 -35.16 9.60 5.03
N SER A 574 -33.95 9.87 4.54
CA SER A 574 -33.30 11.17 4.68
C SER A 574 -32.35 11.40 3.51
N GLU A 575 -32.42 12.59 2.92
CA GLU A 575 -31.46 13.07 1.94
C GLU A 575 -30.12 13.42 2.60
N GLY A 576 -29.03 13.36 1.84
CA GLY A 576 -27.70 13.72 2.33
C GLY A 576 -26.61 13.12 1.43
N GLY A 577 -26.15 13.89 0.44
CA GLY A 577 -25.14 13.41 -0.51
C GLY A 577 -23.71 13.60 -0.03
N ARG A 578 -22.84 12.64 -0.32
CA ARG A 578 -21.45 12.91 -0.74
C ARG A 578 -20.85 11.74 -1.51
N ALA A 579 -19.82 12.03 -2.29
CA ALA A 579 -19.20 11.11 -3.24
C ALA A 579 -18.51 9.90 -2.57
N GLY A 580 -18.58 8.75 -3.24
CA GLY A 580 -17.82 7.54 -2.92
C GLY A 580 -17.64 6.71 -4.19
N SER A 581 -16.45 6.74 -4.78
CA SER A 581 -16.11 5.99 -5.99
C SER A 581 -15.99 4.49 -5.68
N GLY A 582 -16.93 3.70 -6.20
CA GLY A 582 -17.01 2.25 -6.03
C GLY A 582 -17.39 1.56 -7.33
N GLU A 583 -16.56 1.69 -8.36
CA GLU A 583 -16.86 1.17 -9.70
C GLU A 583 -16.55 -0.33 -9.81
N GLY A 584 -17.49 -1.13 -9.30
CA GLY A 584 -17.50 -2.58 -9.51
C GLY A 584 -17.69 -2.92 -10.99
N ARG A 585 -16.80 -3.75 -11.53
CA ARG A 585 -16.79 -4.20 -12.94
C ARG A 585 -18.18 -4.63 -13.44
N ARG A 586 -18.83 -3.77 -14.23
CA ARG A 586 -19.82 -4.15 -15.25
C ARG A 586 -19.17 -3.94 -16.61
N GLY A 587 -19.36 -4.88 -17.53
CA GLY A 587 -18.66 -4.88 -18.83
C GLY A 587 -18.85 -3.57 -19.57
N GLY A 588 -17.74 -2.84 -19.79
CA GLY A 588 -17.72 -1.60 -20.56
C GLY A 588 -18.12 -1.87 -22.01
N PHE A 589 -18.99 -1.03 -22.54
CA PHE A 589 -19.52 -1.14 -23.90
C PHE A 589 -18.61 -0.35 -24.84
N ASP A 590 -17.92 -1.03 -25.76
CA ASP A 590 -17.00 -0.41 -26.71
C ASP A 590 -17.77 0.49 -27.71
N PRO A 591 -17.53 1.82 -27.73
CA PRO A 591 -18.24 2.73 -28.62
C PRO A 591 -18.08 2.41 -30.11
N ALA A 592 -16.94 1.84 -30.52
CA ALA A 592 -16.69 1.49 -31.92
C ALA A 592 -17.59 0.32 -32.38
N GLN A 593 -17.92 -0.60 -31.47
CA GLN A 593 -18.79 -1.74 -31.74
C GLN A 593 -20.28 -1.36 -31.71
N MET A 594 -20.65 -0.29 -31.02
CA MET A 594 -22.03 0.22 -30.99
C MET A 594 -22.49 0.72 -32.36
N ASP A 595 -21.70 1.57 -33.01
CA ASP A 595 -22.07 2.16 -34.30
C ASP A 595 -22.25 1.07 -35.37
N ALA A 596 -21.36 0.07 -35.40
CA ALA A 596 -21.47 -1.09 -36.29
C ALA A 596 -22.74 -1.92 -36.02
N ARG A 597 -23.11 -2.12 -34.76
CA ARG A 597 -24.34 -2.85 -34.36
C ARG A 597 -25.60 -2.08 -34.68
N LEU A 598 -25.66 -0.79 -34.38
CA LEU A 598 -26.80 0.06 -34.70
C LEU A 598 -27.01 0.12 -36.22
N LYS A 599 -25.93 0.25 -37.02
CA LYS A 599 -26.00 0.24 -38.49
C LYS A 599 -26.56 -1.06 -39.07
N ALA A 600 -26.40 -2.19 -38.38
CA ALA A 600 -26.90 -3.48 -38.83
C ALA A 600 -28.40 -3.71 -38.58
N VAL A 601 -29.03 -2.92 -37.69
CA VAL A 601 -30.44 -3.10 -37.27
C VAL A 601 -31.33 -1.88 -37.49
N ALA A 602 -30.76 -0.68 -37.61
CA ALA A 602 -31.51 0.56 -37.84
C ALA A 602 -32.09 0.63 -39.26
N THR A 603 -33.21 1.34 -39.42
CA THR A 603 -33.67 1.73 -40.77
C THR A 603 -32.69 2.73 -41.41
N PRO A 604 -32.67 2.88 -42.75
CA PRO A 604 -31.87 3.90 -43.41
C PRO A 604 -32.14 5.33 -42.91
N GLU A 605 -33.39 5.63 -42.56
CA GLU A 605 -33.82 6.93 -42.03
C GLU A 605 -33.30 7.15 -40.60
N ASP A 606 -33.46 6.18 -39.70
CA ASP A 606 -32.94 6.25 -38.33
C ASP A 606 -31.40 6.29 -38.30
N TRP A 607 -30.74 5.59 -39.22
CA TRP A 607 -29.28 5.65 -39.37
C TRP A 607 -28.79 7.02 -39.84
N ALA A 608 -29.48 7.62 -40.83
CA ALA A 608 -29.16 8.98 -41.27
C ALA A 608 -29.38 10.03 -40.17
N ALA A 609 -30.46 9.90 -39.39
CA ALA A 609 -30.72 10.73 -38.21
C ALA A 609 -29.65 10.54 -37.12
N TYR A 610 -29.14 9.32 -36.93
CA TYR A 610 -28.08 9.03 -35.97
C TYR A 610 -26.74 9.66 -36.36
N GLU A 611 -26.32 9.56 -37.63
CA GLU A 611 -25.10 10.21 -38.11
C GLU A 611 -25.22 11.74 -38.11
N ALA A 612 -26.40 12.30 -38.43
CA ALA A 612 -26.65 13.74 -38.29
C ALA A 612 -26.51 14.22 -36.83
N ALA A 613 -27.13 13.53 -35.88
CA ALA A 613 -27.03 13.83 -34.45
C ALA A 613 -25.62 13.59 -33.88
N LYS A 614 -24.84 12.70 -34.50
CA LYS A 614 -23.42 12.47 -34.20
C LYS A 614 -22.52 13.59 -34.72
N ALA A 615 -22.81 14.14 -35.89
CA ALA A 615 -22.11 15.30 -36.45
C ALA A 615 -22.43 16.62 -35.71
N SER A 616 -23.62 16.75 -35.13
CA SER A 616 -24.05 17.93 -34.36
C SER A 616 -23.83 17.82 -32.85
N GLU A 617 -23.16 16.76 -32.38
CA GLU A 617 -22.96 16.42 -30.95
C GLU A 617 -24.25 16.31 -30.11
N ASP A 618 -25.43 16.14 -30.73
CA ASP A 618 -26.71 16.00 -30.04
C ASP A 618 -26.83 14.61 -29.37
N ARG A 619 -26.42 14.58 -28.11
CA ARG A 619 -26.44 13.37 -27.28
C ARG A 619 -27.85 12.85 -27.02
N GLU A 620 -28.88 13.70 -26.97
CA GLU A 620 -30.25 13.27 -26.64
C GLU A 620 -30.92 12.61 -27.85
N ALA A 621 -30.77 13.19 -29.04
CA ALA A 621 -31.21 12.59 -30.30
C ALA A 621 -30.51 11.23 -30.54
N ARG A 622 -29.18 11.17 -30.37
CA ARG A 622 -28.41 9.90 -30.50
C ARG A 622 -28.91 8.82 -29.53
N MET A 623 -29.07 9.15 -28.26
CA MET A 623 -29.51 8.18 -27.24
C MET A 623 -30.95 7.72 -27.46
N THR A 624 -31.81 8.56 -28.04
CA THR A 624 -33.18 8.19 -28.43
C THR A 624 -33.18 7.10 -29.50
N ILE A 625 -32.37 7.25 -30.54
CA ILE A 625 -32.22 6.25 -31.61
C ILE A 625 -31.57 4.95 -31.08
N ILE A 626 -30.52 5.05 -30.27
CA ILE A 626 -29.88 3.87 -29.64
C ILE A 626 -30.88 3.09 -28.77
N ARG A 627 -31.75 3.78 -28.02
CA ARG A 627 -32.80 3.14 -27.20
C ARG A 627 -33.82 2.40 -28.05
N LYS A 628 -34.25 2.96 -29.18
CA LYS A 628 -35.22 2.36 -30.14
C LYS A 628 -34.78 0.96 -30.61
N TYR A 629 -33.47 0.74 -30.76
CA TYR A 629 -32.89 -0.50 -31.29
C TYR A 629 -32.16 -1.36 -30.24
N ARG A 630 -32.20 -0.99 -28.96
CA ARG A 630 -31.35 -1.56 -27.90
C ARG A 630 -31.47 -3.07 -27.75
N GLU A 631 -32.69 -3.60 -27.85
CA GLU A 631 -32.96 -5.04 -27.66
C GLU A 631 -32.40 -5.88 -28.81
N GLN A 632 -32.42 -5.33 -30.03
CA GLN A 632 -31.90 -5.95 -31.25
C GLN A 632 -30.37 -5.94 -31.35
N MET A 633 -29.68 -5.12 -30.53
CA MET A 633 -28.21 -5.05 -30.46
C MET A 633 -27.59 -6.03 -29.44
N THR A 634 -28.39 -6.90 -28.82
CA THR A 634 -27.89 -7.86 -27.82
C THR A 634 -27.15 -9.03 -28.47
N PRO A 635 -26.06 -9.55 -27.85
CA PRO A 635 -25.27 -10.62 -28.45
C PRO A 635 -26.02 -11.97 -28.37
N THR A 636 -26.22 -12.62 -29.52
CA THR A 636 -26.49 -14.06 -29.55
C THR A 636 -25.27 -14.84 -29.07
N SER A 637 -25.45 -15.71 -28.08
CA SER A 637 -24.38 -16.60 -27.62
C SER A 637 -24.02 -17.60 -28.73
N PRO A 638 -22.73 -17.87 -29.00
CA PRO A 638 -22.34 -18.86 -29.99
C PRO A 638 -22.80 -20.25 -29.53
N ALA A 639 -23.56 -20.94 -30.37
CA ALA A 639 -23.98 -22.31 -30.11
C ALA A 639 -22.78 -23.27 -30.22
N ALA A 640 -22.67 -24.21 -29.28
CA ALA A 640 -21.65 -25.25 -29.33
C ALA A 640 -21.92 -26.18 -30.52
N GLY A 641 -21.06 -26.13 -31.54
CA GLY A 641 -21.13 -27.00 -32.70
C GLY A 641 -20.70 -28.42 -32.37
N GLY A 642 -21.67 -29.30 -32.09
CA GLY A 642 -21.49 -30.75 -32.19
C GLY A 642 -21.81 -31.21 -33.62
N GLY A 643 -20.84 -31.83 -34.30
CA GLY A 643 -21.03 -32.36 -35.64
C GLY A 643 -19.78 -33.13 -36.07
N GLY A 644 -19.87 -34.46 -36.06
CA GLY A 644 -18.81 -35.33 -36.56
C GLY A 644 -19.01 -35.71 -38.02
N GLN A 645 -17.90 -35.86 -38.73
CA GLN A 645 -17.67 -36.80 -39.83
C GLN A 645 -16.17 -37.18 -39.82
#